data_AF-A0AAD5QU96-F1
#
_entry.id   AF-A0AAD5QU96-F1
#
_cell.length_a   1.000
_cell.length_b   1.000
_cell.length_c   1.000
_cell.angle_alpha   90.00
_cell.angle_beta   90.00
_cell.angle_gamma   90.00
#
_symmetry.space_group_name_H-M   'P 1'
#
loop_
_entity.id
_entity.type
_entity.pdbx_description
1 polymer ?
#
loop_
_entity_poly.entity_id
_entity_poly.type
_entity_poly.pdbx_seq_one_letter_code
_entity_poly.pdbx_strand_id
1 'polypeptide(L)'
;MRLNRRVILAVVSISALFSIGVVIFTRGDVNSLHLPAKAKLSKTDGLQQSDGFVEHEDGCFYDASCPPPKFLFRIRAETANFPPFACVNDIKLFDGRNVKNGINLVSLNGFTAEIESRASFDVATSDGELIAWLRSLPQSSVIVGVSFGDVAERVSADARALLASFGAVRVADWRETSSYAILGQGGLRQDAHEVVVPHFYEHTQHMIEGCFKVPFGDMVAFNVSDGLSNIQRIDVEKMAALSGSLSANRVVRLGPEWKGCGIPEKCTSDEIPMHFFTGEHKDDWPRLCVGGYMVFDHGLNDAGRGLNLVSIEPKTGRVSSVAHFDTYQDESTALEQWLDNLPLGEILAVVSFDEASNMLSDMAKQILYEMGSSMVQRLKFRASWYFVGHRELAAYSPFEDLNKPSGNSWAKPIKASICVPKKLDSWRGRASNIYLRPHNLPRRHFCLKHDRHGEFCSENSIDNPIRPRALSDATRKGDPVFNMPIVIAAGLSTDSLRISLESLMEQEGLNTQMVVVAYDKEYPENAELSSLFHVKALPVNATDGYNSLLLSAVSAAFYLFPTSPAVAVIEEDVKLSPDWLFYLSQTLPVLLEDKTIDIVQTFNPNGFVDNSGDPSLVYRIDYQPPLYSYVITRDKYESDIRDDPGCCGDPGRWLLASASSLVPDVSRVTIAYSSFGGAEWMNALFKRPRSVVQNSIILDNTFLTQHAYESSMDDMIRSSPVLSVTVTECGVWQKQLHDVLSTSNTTSIVVSCGCDADDLALASRCFGLYSDNLFVGGLYKRVIRFNVNNTAVFIVPIALLRSNGSSFFKF
;
A
#
# COMPACT_ATOMS: atom_id res chain seq x y z
N MET A 1 -8.46 50.80 -5.92
CA MET A 1 -9.88 50.95 -6.33
C MET A 1 -10.57 49.61 -6.08
N ARG A 2 -11.50 49.57 -5.10
CA ARG A 2 -12.45 48.51 -4.65
C ARG A 2 -11.91 47.06 -4.51
N LEU A 3 -11.30 46.66 -3.38
CA LEU A 3 -11.81 46.22 -2.05
C LEU A 3 -12.50 44.83 -2.02
N ASN A 4 -11.79 43.84 -1.47
CA ASN A 4 -12.25 42.49 -1.14
C ASN A 4 -12.32 42.36 0.40
N ARG A 5 -13.45 41.89 0.94
CA ARG A 5 -13.71 41.77 2.39
C ARG A 5 -13.35 40.34 2.85
N ARG A 6 -12.72 40.27 4.04
CA ARG A 6 -12.38 39.07 4.86
C ARG A 6 -10.91 38.65 4.85
N VAL A 7 -10.06 39.60 5.23
CA VAL A 7 -8.99 39.37 6.20
C VAL A 7 -9.06 40.57 7.14
N ILE A 8 -9.15 40.36 8.45
CA ILE A 8 -8.58 41.21 9.51
C ILE A 8 -9.03 40.70 10.89
N LEU A 9 -8.01 40.46 11.73
CA LEU A 9 -7.98 40.41 13.21
C LEU A 9 -8.41 39.11 13.90
N ALA A 10 -7.45 38.18 13.98
CA ALA A 10 -7.13 37.51 15.23
C ALA A 10 -5.97 38.28 15.92
N VAL A 11 -5.88 38.15 17.25
CA VAL A 11 -4.94 38.75 18.21
C VAL A 11 -5.37 40.12 18.77
N VAL A 12 -5.92 40.10 20.00
CA VAL A 12 -5.41 40.76 21.23
C VAL A 12 -6.40 40.49 22.40
N SER A 13 -5.94 39.66 23.33
CA SER A 13 -5.96 39.79 24.80
C SER A 13 -7.24 39.99 25.64
N ILE A 14 -7.47 38.99 26.51
CA ILE A 14 -7.42 39.05 27.99
C ILE A 14 -8.48 39.87 28.76
N SER A 15 -9.08 39.16 29.74
CA SER A 15 -9.59 39.61 31.04
C SER A 15 -11.00 40.19 31.19
N ALA A 16 -11.62 39.66 32.25
CA ALA A 16 -12.67 40.23 33.11
C ALA A 16 -14.11 39.83 32.76
N LEU A 17 -14.67 38.97 33.60
CA LEU A 17 -15.93 39.23 34.29
C LEU A 17 -16.05 38.30 35.51
N PHE A 18 -15.76 38.90 36.67
CA PHE A 18 -16.12 38.41 38.00
C PHE A 18 -17.58 38.81 38.29
N SER A 19 -18.26 37.93 39.04
CA SER A 19 -19.40 38.19 39.94
C SER A 19 -20.79 38.43 39.33
N ILE A 20 -21.82 37.66 39.74
CA ILE A 20 -22.67 37.83 40.94
C ILE A 20 -23.74 36.71 40.98
N GLY A 21 -24.01 36.17 42.17
CA GLY A 21 -25.27 35.50 42.55
C GLY A 21 -25.13 34.03 42.99
N VAL A 22 -24.58 33.68 44.16
CA VAL A 22 -25.17 33.73 45.53
C VAL A 22 -26.37 32.77 45.76
N VAL A 23 -26.04 31.62 46.38
CA VAL A 23 -26.64 31.02 47.61
C VAL A 23 -28.07 30.42 47.52
N ILE A 24 -28.22 29.08 47.66
CA ILE A 24 -28.58 28.29 48.86
C ILE A 24 -28.83 26.82 48.45
N PHE A 25 -28.05 25.93 49.06
CA PHE A 25 -28.33 24.49 49.20
C PHE A 25 -29.21 24.27 50.44
N THR A 26 -30.24 23.43 50.37
CA THR A 26 -30.75 22.71 51.57
C THR A 26 -31.07 21.25 51.24
N ARG A 27 -30.23 20.37 51.84
CA ARG A 27 -30.55 19.11 52.56
C ARG A 27 -31.55 18.11 51.98
N GLY A 28 -31.15 16.83 51.96
CA GLY A 28 -32.08 15.73 52.24
C GLY A 28 -31.75 14.37 51.62
N ASP A 29 -30.73 13.70 52.14
CA ASP A 29 -30.62 12.26 52.44
C ASP A 29 -31.55 11.18 51.78
N VAL A 30 -30.87 10.18 51.19
CA VAL A 30 -30.87 8.75 51.57
C VAL A 30 -31.97 7.77 51.08
N ASN A 31 -31.45 6.63 50.58
CA ASN A 31 -31.95 5.23 50.56
C ASN A 31 -32.67 4.63 49.33
N SER A 32 -31.90 3.81 48.59
CA SER A 32 -32.00 2.34 48.45
C SER A 32 -33.38 1.65 48.37
N LEU A 33 -33.60 0.83 47.32
CA LEU A 33 -33.58 -0.65 47.39
C LEU A 33 -33.97 -1.32 46.04
N HIS A 34 -33.46 -2.54 45.86
CA HIS A 34 -33.63 -3.50 44.76
C HIS A 34 -35.01 -4.20 44.70
N LEU A 35 -35.40 -4.62 43.46
CA LEU A 35 -36.02 -5.89 42.92
C LEU A 35 -36.95 -6.74 43.84
N PRO A 36 -37.90 -7.62 43.37
CA PRO A 36 -37.84 -8.46 42.14
C PRO A 36 -39.19 -8.95 41.47
N ALA A 37 -39.04 -9.67 40.33
CA ALA A 37 -39.68 -10.91 39.80
C ALA A 37 -41.21 -11.24 39.73
N LYS A 38 -41.61 -11.67 38.50
CA LYS A 38 -42.46 -12.81 38.02
C LYS A 38 -43.90 -13.09 38.56
N ALA A 39 -44.88 -13.22 37.65
CA ALA A 39 -45.84 -14.34 37.54
C ALA A 39 -46.80 -14.25 36.30
N LYS A 40 -47.43 -15.38 35.94
CA LYS A 40 -48.13 -15.81 34.69
C LYS A 40 -49.70 -15.77 34.76
N LEU A 41 -50.33 -16.11 33.61
CA LEU A 41 -51.72 -16.58 33.28
C LEU A 41 -52.75 -15.50 32.87
N SER A 42 -53.71 -15.68 31.92
CA SER A 42 -54.34 -16.86 31.30
C SER A 42 -54.99 -16.58 29.90
N LYS A 43 -55.33 -17.65 29.18
CA LYS A 43 -56.07 -17.75 27.89
C LYS A 43 -57.60 -17.51 28.01
N THR A 44 -58.24 -17.11 26.90
CA THR A 44 -59.56 -17.63 26.41
C THR A 44 -59.66 -17.53 24.89
N ASP A 45 -60.30 -18.54 24.29
CA ASP A 45 -60.38 -18.92 22.88
C ASP A 45 -61.37 -18.11 22.01
N GLY A 46 -61.11 -18.12 20.70
CA GLY A 46 -62.06 -17.85 19.62
C GLY A 46 -61.55 -18.46 18.30
N LEU A 47 -62.11 -19.61 17.89
CA LEU A 47 -61.79 -20.32 16.66
C LEU A 47 -62.30 -19.59 15.41
N GLN A 48 -61.43 -19.47 14.41
CA GLN A 48 -61.79 -19.51 12.99
C GLN A 48 -60.68 -20.27 12.25
N GLN A 49 -61.04 -21.30 11.50
CA GLN A 49 -60.16 -22.33 10.97
C GLN A 49 -60.22 -22.33 9.44
N SER A 50 -59.08 -22.06 8.79
CA SER A 50 -58.60 -22.47 7.45
C SER A 50 -57.55 -21.44 7.00
N ASP A 51 -56.26 -21.70 6.79
CA ASP A 51 -55.51 -22.91 6.49
C ASP A 51 -54.27 -23.02 7.38
N GLY A 52 -53.86 -24.25 7.69
CA GLY A 52 -52.68 -24.52 8.50
C GLY A 52 -51.38 -24.29 7.73
N PHE A 53 -50.45 -23.57 8.37
CA PHE A 53 -49.02 -23.82 8.23
C PHE A 53 -48.48 -24.23 9.58
N VAL A 54 -48.03 -25.48 9.65
CA VAL A 54 -47.33 -26.09 10.78
C VAL A 54 -46.05 -25.29 11.04
N GLU A 55 -45.84 -24.80 12.26
CA GLU A 55 -44.51 -24.40 12.73
C GLU A 55 -43.61 -25.65 12.70
N HIS A 56 -42.85 -25.83 11.62
CA HIS A 56 -41.81 -26.86 11.56
C HIS A 56 -40.53 -26.36 12.26
N GLU A 57 -39.92 -27.25 13.03
CA GLU A 57 -38.80 -27.06 13.97
C GLU A 57 -37.52 -26.43 13.36
N ASP A 58 -37.46 -25.11 13.25
CA ASP A 58 -36.23 -24.38 12.87
C ASP A 58 -35.27 -24.17 14.07
N GLY A 59 -34.96 -25.25 14.80
CA GLY A 59 -34.02 -25.24 15.93
C GLY A 59 -32.63 -25.78 15.55
N CYS A 60 -31.57 -25.01 15.76
CA CYS A 60 -30.22 -25.60 15.81
C CYS A 60 -30.13 -26.47 17.05
N PHE A 61 -29.61 -27.69 16.92
CA PHE A 61 -29.41 -28.57 18.05
C PHE A 61 -28.19 -29.45 17.85
N TYR A 62 -27.58 -29.83 18.95
CA TYR A 62 -26.50 -30.79 18.98
C TYR A 62 -27.08 -32.21 18.87
N ASP A 63 -26.54 -33.03 17.97
CA ASP A 63 -26.87 -34.45 17.86
C ASP A 63 -25.70 -35.29 18.40
N ALA A 64 -25.96 -36.06 19.47
CA ALA A 64 -24.97 -36.92 20.11
C ALA A 64 -24.42 -38.03 19.18
N SER A 65 -25.10 -38.33 18.06
CA SER A 65 -24.60 -39.23 17.03
C SER A 65 -23.51 -38.60 16.13
N CYS A 66 -23.31 -37.28 16.22
CA CYS A 66 -22.25 -36.53 15.52
C CYS A 66 -21.23 -35.88 16.50
N PRO A 67 -20.41 -36.68 17.21
CA PRO A 67 -19.44 -36.16 18.16
C PRO A 67 -18.17 -35.60 17.48
N PRO A 68 -17.45 -34.66 18.14
CA PRO A 68 -16.15 -34.17 17.67
C PRO A 68 -15.18 -35.31 17.33
N PRO A 69 -14.37 -35.22 16.26
CA PRO A 69 -14.09 -34.02 15.44
C PRO A 69 -15.04 -33.85 14.24
N LYS A 70 -16.25 -34.46 14.28
CA LYS A 70 -17.28 -34.24 13.27
C LYS A 70 -18.29 -33.20 13.74
N PHE A 71 -18.85 -32.46 12.80
CA PHE A 71 -19.80 -31.38 13.03
C PHE A 71 -21.06 -31.64 12.21
N LEU A 72 -22.21 -31.41 12.82
CA LEU A 72 -23.51 -31.52 12.18
C LEU A 72 -23.82 -30.21 11.46
N PHE A 73 -23.86 -30.24 10.13
CA PHE A 73 -24.25 -29.08 9.34
C PHE A 73 -25.70 -29.22 8.89
N ARG A 74 -26.45 -28.12 8.94
CA ARG A 74 -27.78 -27.98 8.34
C ARG A 74 -27.86 -26.68 7.61
N ILE A 75 -28.07 -26.69 6.31
CA ILE A 75 -28.11 -25.50 5.46
C ILE A 75 -29.30 -25.62 4.53
N ARG A 76 -30.24 -24.68 4.60
CA ARG A 76 -31.44 -24.63 3.76
C ARG A 76 -31.35 -23.40 2.85
N ALA A 77 -31.45 -23.64 1.55
CA ALA A 77 -31.58 -22.57 0.57
C ALA A 77 -32.99 -21.95 0.63
N GLU A 78 -33.13 -20.71 0.20
CA GLU A 78 -34.40 -19.99 0.19
C GLU A 78 -35.44 -20.65 -0.75
N THR A 79 -36.70 -20.65 -0.34
CA THR A 79 -37.85 -21.04 -1.17
C THR A 79 -39.01 -20.08 -0.93
N ALA A 80 -40.07 -20.12 -1.74
CA ALA A 80 -41.24 -19.25 -1.59
C ALA A 80 -41.83 -19.22 -0.17
N ASN A 81 -41.79 -20.34 0.56
CA ASN A 81 -42.40 -20.48 1.87
C ASN A 81 -41.40 -20.56 3.04
N PHE A 82 -40.10 -20.69 2.75
CA PHE A 82 -39.07 -20.84 3.79
C PHE A 82 -37.87 -19.94 3.53
N PRO A 83 -37.50 -19.05 4.48
CA PRO A 83 -36.30 -18.24 4.36
C PRO A 83 -35.03 -19.10 4.50
N PRO A 84 -33.88 -18.60 4.01
CA PRO A 84 -32.62 -19.30 4.12
C PRO A 84 -32.16 -19.43 5.58
N PHE A 85 -31.45 -20.51 5.87
CA PHE A 85 -31.08 -20.91 7.23
C PHE A 85 -29.80 -21.73 7.23
N ALA A 86 -28.92 -21.55 8.22
CA ALA A 86 -27.87 -22.52 8.49
C ALA A 86 -27.46 -22.63 9.97
N CYS A 87 -27.05 -23.84 10.34
CA CYS A 87 -26.45 -24.17 11.63
C CYS A 87 -25.21 -25.06 11.47
N VAL A 88 -24.36 -24.99 12.49
CA VAL A 88 -23.33 -25.97 12.81
C VAL A 88 -23.59 -26.44 14.24
N ASN A 89 -23.93 -27.71 14.43
CA ASN A 89 -24.45 -28.26 15.68
C ASN A 89 -25.63 -27.42 16.22
N ASP A 90 -25.55 -26.98 17.46
CA ASP A 90 -26.49 -26.07 18.13
C ASP A 90 -26.20 -24.58 17.85
N ILE A 91 -25.17 -24.26 17.08
CA ILE A 91 -24.78 -22.87 16.76
C ILE A 91 -25.46 -22.41 15.47
N LYS A 92 -26.29 -21.37 15.59
CA LYS A 92 -26.92 -20.71 14.44
C LYS A 92 -25.96 -19.78 13.72
N LEU A 93 -25.75 -20.03 12.43
CA LEU A 93 -24.91 -19.20 11.58
C LEU A 93 -25.70 -18.01 11.04
N PHE A 94 -26.87 -18.28 10.48
CA PHE A 94 -27.80 -17.27 9.94
C PHE A 94 -29.23 -17.83 9.86
N ASP A 95 -30.22 -16.92 9.90
CA ASP A 95 -31.65 -17.23 9.82
C ASP A 95 -32.44 -16.12 9.11
N GLY A 96 -33.71 -16.38 8.78
CA GLY A 96 -34.55 -15.45 8.03
C GLY A 96 -34.75 -14.04 8.62
N ARG A 97 -34.21 -13.73 9.81
CA ARG A 97 -34.23 -12.38 10.40
C ARG A 97 -32.89 -11.66 10.33
N ASN A 98 -31.78 -12.39 10.22
CA ASN A 98 -30.41 -11.84 10.27
C ASN A 98 -29.63 -12.00 8.96
N VAL A 99 -30.30 -12.46 7.90
CA VAL A 99 -29.77 -12.57 6.54
C VAL A 99 -30.03 -11.26 5.78
N LYS A 100 -29.02 -10.75 5.06
CA LYS A 100 -29.17 -9.58 4.17
C LYS A 100 -29.38 -10.03 2.72
N ASN A 101 -30.00 -9.20 1.89
CA ASN A 101 -30.13 -9.47 0.45
C ASN A 101 -28.74 -9.66 -0.17
N GLY A 102 -28.60 -10.62 -1.08
CA GLY A 102 -27.32 -11.00 -1.68
C GLY A 102 -26.80 -12.36 -1.20
N ILE A 103 -25.48 -12.48 -1.03
CA ILE A 103 -24.83 -13.72 -0.59
C ILE A 103 -24.35 -13.57 0.86
N ASN A 104 -24.68 -14.53 1.71
CA ASN A 104 -24.32 -14.53 3.12
C ASN A 104 -23.42 -15.73 3.39
N LEU A 105 -22.17 -15.48 3.80
CA LEU A 105 -21.14 -16.51 4.00
C LEU A 105 -20.57 -16.45 5.43
N VAL A 106 -20.19 -17.62 5.93
CA VAL A 106 -19.41 -17.79 7.14
C VAL A 106 -18.17 -18.62 6.80
N SER A 107 -17.00 -18.13 7.19
CA SER A 107 -15.76 -18.91 7.15
C SER A 107 -15.53 -19.59 8.49
N LEU A 108 -15.20 -20.87 8.44
CA LEU A 108 -14.79 -21.68 9.58
C LEU A 108 -13.34 -22.15 9.37
N ASN A 109 -12.63 -22.30 10.49
CA ASN A 109 -11.30 -22.87 10.48
C ASN A 109 -11.33 -24.30 9.90
N GLY A 110 -10.44 -24.54 8.94
CA GLY A 110 -10.32 -25.79 8.19
C GLY A 110 -9.96 -27.05 8.96
N PHE A 111 -9.75 -26.95 10.27
CA PHE A 111 -9.35 -28.05 11.16
C PHE A 111 -10.22 -28.14 12.42
N THR A 112 -10.63 -27.00 12.99
CA THR A 112 -11.40 -26.95 14.24
C THR A 112 -12.88 -26.67 14.04
N ALA A 113 -13.30 -26.25 12.85
CA ALA A 113 -14.63 -25.75 12.51
C ALA A 113 -15.13 -24.58 13.40
N GLU A 114 -14.21 -23.86 14.04
CA GLU A 114 -14.51 -22.62 14.75
C GLU A 114 -14.79 -21.49 13.76
N ILE A 115 -15.73 -20.60 14.10
CA ILE A 115 -16.11 -19.47 13.23
C ILE A 115 -14.99 -18.44 13.23
N GLU A 116 -14.42 -18.18 12.06
CA GLU A 116 -13.36 -17.18 11.86
C GLU A 116 -13.92 -15.84 11.40
N SER A 117 -14.92 -15.85 10.51
CA SER A 117 -15.56 -14.62 10.04
C SER A 117 -16.96 -14.86 9.48
N ARG A 118 -17.80 -13.81 9.50
CA ARG A 118 -19.15 -13.78 8.92
C ARG A 118 -19.26 -12.56 8.03
N ALA A 119 -19.83 -12.70 6.85
CA ALA A 119 -20.01 -11.60 5.93
C ALA A 119 -21.28 -11.75 5.09
N SER A 120 -21.87 -10.62 4.74
CA SER A 120 -23.04 -10.55 3.87
C SER A 120 -22.76 -9.53 2.78
N PHE A 121 -22.91 -9.94 1.53
CA PHE A 121 -22.54 -9.17 0.35
C PHE A 121 -23.77 -8.88 -0.48
N ASP A 122 -24.12 -7.61 -0.61
CA ASP A 122 -25.19 -7.18 -1.51
C ASP A 122 -24.66 -7.11 -2.95
N VAL A 123 -24.58 -8.29 -3.56
CA VAL A 123 -24.05 -8.48 -4.92
C VAL A 123 -24.90 -7.79 -5.99
N ALA A 124 -26.11 -7.32 -5.68
CA ALA A 124 -26.91 -6.55 -6.63
C ALA A 124 -26.28 -5.17 -6.95
N THR A 125 -25.42 -4.66 -6.08
CA THR A 125 -24.67 -3.40 -6.28
C THR A 125 -23.28 -3.65 -6.85
N SER A 126 -22.52 -4.58 -6.27
CA SER A 126 -21.21 -5.05 -6.72
C SER A 126 -20.84 -6.32 -5.96
N ASP A 127 -20.21 -7.28 -6.63
CA ASP A 127 -19.66 -8.46 -5.99
C ASP A 127 -18.14 -8.35 -5.72
N GLY A 128 -17.55 -7.16 -5.90
CA GLY A 128 -16.13 -6.91 -5.63
C GLY A 128 -15.74 -7.19 -4.18
N GLU A 129 -16.61 -6.87 -3.21
CA GLU A 129 -16.37 -7.19 -1.79
C GLU A 129 -16.44 -8.70 -1.51
N LEU A 130 -17.33 -9.43 -2.20
CA LEU A 130 -17.40 -10.89 -2.14
C LEU A 130 -16.12 -11.53 -2.71
N ILE A 131 -15.66 -11.04 -3.86
CA ILE A 131 -14.43 -11.49 -4.53
C ILE A 131 -13.22 -11.23 -3.62
N ALA A 132 -13.10 -10.03 -3.07
CA ALA A 132 -12.02 -9.68 -2.15
C ALA A 132 -12.05 -10.55 -0.88
N TRP A 133 -13.24 -10.80 -0.32
CA TRP A 133 -13.38 -11.63 0.86
C TRP A 133 -13.03 -13.09 0.60
N LEU A 134 -13.54 -13.71 -0.47
CA LEU A 134 -13.19 -15.09 -0.85
C LEU A 134 -11.70 -15.26 -1.13
N ARG A 135 -11.05 -14.28 -1.78
CA ARG A 135 -9.59 -14.29 -2.00
C ARG A 135 -8.77 -14.12 -0.71
N SER A 136 -9.35 -13.49 0.30
CA SER A 136 -8.69 -13.26 1.59
C SER A 136 -8.70 -14.47 2.52
N LEU A 137 -9.57 -15.46 2.26
CA LEU A 137 -9.68 -16.65 3.10
C LEU A 137 -8.46 -17.56 2.96
N PRO A 138 -7.93 -18.11 4.08
CA PRO A 138 -6.90 -19.15 4.04
C PRO A 138 -7.29 -20.34 3.16
N GLN A 139 -6.33 -20.96 2.47
CA GLN A 139 -6.61 -22.07 1.55
C GLN A 139 -7.31 -23.27 2.20
N SER A 140 -7.15 -23.51 3.50
CA SER A 140 -7.83 -24.61 4.20
C SER A 140 -9.24 -24.26 4.69
N SER A 141 -9.73 -23.04 4.50
CA SER A 141 -10.97 -22.57 5.13
C SER A 141 -12.20 -23.30 4.61
N VAL A 142 -13.14 -23.56 5.53
CA VAL A 142 -14.48 -24.09 5.21
C VAL A 142 -15.44 -22.93 5.08
N ILE A 143 -16.19 -22.85 3.97
CA ILE A 143 -17.24 -21.84 3.78
C ILE A 143 -18.62 -22.48 3.91
N VAL A 144 -19.49 -21.79 4.64
CA VAL A 144 -20.93 -22.09 4.75
C VAL A 144 -21.71 -20.89 4.23
N GLY A 145 -22.56 -21.09 3.23
CA GLY A 145 -23.17 -19.98 2.50
C GLY A 145 -24.58 -20.20 2.03
N VAL A 146 -25.37 -19.12 2.00
CA VAL A 146 -26.71 -19.06 1.38
C VAL A 146 -26.91 -17.75 0.63
N SER A 147 -27.65 -17.80 -0.47
CA SER A 147 -28.19 -16.61 -1.13
C SER A 147 -29.53 -16.20 -0.52
N PHE A 148 -29.85 -14.92 -0.60
CA PHE A 148 -31.15 -14.37 -0.23
C PHE A 148 -31.59 -13.32 -1.26
N GLY A 149 -32.78 -13.53 -1.84
CA GLY A 149 -33.29 -12.77 -2.97
C GLY A 149 -32.77 -13.26 -4.33
N ASP A 150 -33.27 -12.63 -5.41
CA ASP A 150 -32.90 -12.98 -6.78
C ASP A 150 -31.61 -12.27 -7.21
N VAL A 151 -30.48 -12.91 -6.89
CA VAL A 151 -29.15 -12.30 -7.01
C VAL A 151 -28.20 -13.07 -7.93
N ALA A 152 -28.65 -14.18 -8.50
CA ALA A 152 -27.80 -15.11 -9.25
C ALA A 152 -27.04 -14.43 -10.41
N GLU A 153 -27.72 -13.65 -11.24
CA GLU A 153 -27.09 -12.99 -12.40
C GLU A 153 -26.24 -11.77 -12.02
N ARG A 154 -26.29 -11.35 -10.76
CA ARG A 154 -25.46 -10.28 -10.22
C ARG A 154 -24.13 -10.79 -9.65
N VAL A 155 -23.96 -12.11 -9.61
CA VAL A 155 -22.71 -12.76 -9.18
C VAL A 155 -21.87 -13.03 -10.43
N SER A 156 -20.76 -12.31 -10.54
CA SER A 156 -19.85 -12.35 -11.69
C SER A 156 -19.17 -13.71 -11.86
N ALA A 157 -18.58 -13.90 -13.04
CA ALA A 157 -17.77 -15.09 -13.34
C ALA A 157 -16.59 -15.23 -12.38
N ASP A 158 -15.97 -14.13 -11.93
CA ASP A 158 -14.87 -14.12 -10.98
C ASP A 158 -15.32 -14.61 -9.60
N ALA A 159 -16.45 -14.12 -9.10
CA ALA A 159 -17.03 -14.60 -7.84
C ALA A 159 -17.42 -16.08 -7.92
N ARG A 160 -17.98 -16.53 -9.06
CA ARG A 160 -18.31 -17.94 -9.30
C ARG A 160 -17.06 -18.81 -9.41
N ALA A 161 -15.99 -18.35 -10.06
CA ALA A 161 -14.71 -19.05 -10.15
C ALA A 161 -14.02 -19.17 -8.79
N LEU A 162 -14.14 -18.14 -7.94
CA LEU A 162 -13.66 -18.19 -6.57
C LEU A 162 -14.49 -19.15 -5.72
N LEU A 163 -15.82 -19.14 -5.81
CA LEU A 163 -16.66 -20.16 -5.14
C LEU A 163 -16.31 -21.58 -5.63
N ALA A 164 -16.01 -21.75 -6.92
CA ALA A 164 -15.56 -23.02 -7.48
C ALA A 164 -14.22 -23.50 -6.91
N SER A 165 -13.35 -22.57 -6.47
CA SER A 165 -12.10 -22.93 -5.77
C SER A 165 -12.32 -23.59 -4.38
N PHE A 166 -13.55 -23.52 -3.84
CA PHE A 166 -13.99 -24.23 -2.63
C PHE A 166 -14.76 -25.53 -2.95
N GLY A 167 -14.70 -26.00 -4.20
CA GLY A 167 -15.37 -27.21 -4.67
C GLY A 167 -16.77 -26.99 -5.25
N ALA A 168 -17.23 -25.74 -5.40
CA ALA A 168 -18.56 -25.46 -5.94
C ALA A 168 -18.66 -25.71 -7.46
N VAL A 169 -19.36 -26.76 -7.87
CA VAL A 169 -19.51 -27.15 -9.28
C VAL A 169 -20.85 -26.66 -9.83
N ARG A 170 -21.92 -26.82 -9.07
CA ARG A 170 -23.30 -26.41 -9.39
C ARG A 170 -23.53 -24.91 -9.20
N VAL A 171 -22.59 -24.15 -8.64
CA VAL A 171 -22.61 -22.68 -8.74
C VAL A 171 -22.68 -22.21 -10.19
N ALA A 172 -22.19 -23.00 -11.16
CA ALA A 172 -22.36 -22.74 -12.58
C ALA A 172 -23.82 -22.83 -13.06
N ASP A 173 -24.65 -23.63 -12.38
CA ASP A 173 -26.07 -23.84 -12.68
C ASP A 173 -26.99 -22.83 -11.98
N TRP A 174 -26.45 -22.01 -11.07
CA TRP A 174 -27.21 -21.00 -10.35
C TRP A 174 -27.61 -19.82 -11.27
N ARG A 175 -28.92 -19.62 -11.47
CA ARG A 175 -29.52 -18.67 -12.43
C ARG A 175 -30.68 -17.88 -11.82
N GLU A 176 -31.20 -16.88 -12.54
CA GLU A 176 -32.37 -16.09 -12.10
C GLU A 176 -33.50 -16.97 -11.56
N THR A 177 -34.22 -16.45 -10.58
CA THR A 177 -35.34 -17.15 -9.92
C THR A 177 -34.95 -18.46 -9.23
N SER A 178 -33.67 -18.66 -8.91
CA SER A 178 -33.19 -19.77 -8.06
C SER A 178 -32.29 -19.29 -6.92
N SER A 179 -32.38 -19.96 -5.78
CA SER A 179 -31.54 -19.74 -4.61
C SER A 179 -30.41 -20.76 -4.58
N TYR A 180 -29.34 -20.42 -3.86
CA TYR A 180 -28.12 -21.21 -3.77
C TYR A 180 -27.67 -21.37 -2.34
N ALA A 181 -27.17 -22.56 -2.01
CA ALA A 181 -26.54 -22.84 -0.73
C ALA A 181 -25.31 -23.75 -0.91
N ILE A 182 -24.28 -23.52 -0.10
CA ILE A 182 -22.98 -24.20 -0.20
C ILE A 182 -22.38 -24.52 1.17
N LEU A 183 -21.77 -25.70 1.25
CA LEU A 183 -20.77 -26.11 2.23
C LEU A 183 -19.54 -26.60 1.46
N GLY A 184 -18.47 -25.81 1.44
CA GLY A 184 -17.26 -26.08 0.66
C GLY A 184 -15.98 -25.85 1.46
N GLN A 185 -14.84 -26.37 0.98
CA GLN A 185 -13.54 -26.15 1.60
C GLN A 185 -12.47 -25.94 0.54
N GLY A 186 -11.65 -24.92 0.72
CA GLY A 186 -10.56 -24.60 -0.20
C GLY A 186 -9.45 -25.67 -0.17
N GLY A 187 -8.71 -25.79 -1.27
CA GLY A 187 -7.47 -26.59 -1.30
C GLY A 187 -7.64 -28.12 -1.29
N LEU A 188 -8.88 -28.64 -1.32
CA LEU A 188 -9.19 -30.06 -1.42
C LEU A 188 -9.69 -30.43 -2.84
N ARG A 189 -9.51 -31.71 -3.24
CA ARG A 189 -10.01 -32.23 -4.53
C ARG A 189 -11.45 -32.77 -4.46
N GLN A 190 -12.23 -32.34 -3.48
CA GLN A 190 -13.57 -32.84 -3.25
C GLN A 190 -14.61 -31.77 -3.56
N ASP A 191 -15.68 -32.17 -4.24
CA ASP A 191 -16.79 -31.29 -4.57
C ASP A 191 -17.49 -30.81 -3.29
N ALA A 192 -17.92 -29.56 -3.31
CA ALA A 192 -18.70 -28.96 -2.24
C ALA A 192 -20.08 -29.62 -2.15
N HIS A 193 -20.66 -29.61 -0.95
CA HIS A 193 -22.06 -29.92 -0.80
C HIS A 193 -22.85 -28.65 -1.14
N GLU A 194 -23.55 -28.66 -2.27
CA GLU A 194 -24.25 -27.49 -2.76
C GLU A 194 -25.62 -27.83 -3.35
N VAL A 195 -26.55 -26.89 -3.22
CA VAL A 195 -27.90 -27.00 -3.78
C VAL A 195 -28.28 -25.70 -4.48
N VAL A 196 -28.84 -25.84 -5.68
CA VAL A 196 -29.52 -24.77 -6.42
C VAL A 196 -31.02 -25.11 -6.41
N VAL A 197 -31.85 -24.19 -5.94
CA VAL A 197 -33.27 -24.42 -5.70
C VAL A 197 -34.10 -23.34 -6.38
N PRO A 198 -34.89 -23.65 -7.40
CA PRO A 198 -35.79 -22.67 -8.00
C PRO A 198 -36.85 -22.17 -7.01
N HIS A 199 -37.15 -20.86 -7.02
CA HIS A 199 -38.03 -20.21 -6.04
C HIS A 199 -39.49 -20.67 -6.11
N PHE A 200 -39.92 -21.28 -7.23
CA PHE A 200 -41.29 -21.76 -7.43
C PHE A 200 -41.59 -23.15 -6.82
N TYR A 201 -40.63 -23.78 -6.15
CA TYR A 201 -40.90 -25.01 -5.37
C TYR A 201 -41.52 -24.66 -4.01
N GLU A 202 -42.81 -24.90 -3.86
CA GLU A 202 -43.59 -24.44 -2.69
C GLU A 202 -43.63 -25.43 -1.50
N HIS A 203 -43.23 -26.70 -1.68
CA HIS A 203 -43.59 -27.77 -0.73
C HIS A 203 -42.47 -28.70 -0.24
N THR A 204 -41.22 -28.51 -0.67
CA THR A 204 -40.08 -29.38 -0.27
C THR A 204 -38.95 -28.58 0.34
N GLN A 205 -38.50 -28.99 1.54
CA GLN A 205 -37.30 -28.43 2.17
C GLN A 205 -36.05 -28.95 1.44
N HIS A 206 -35.37 -28.06 0.73
CA HIS A 206 -34.11 -28.37 0.08
C HIS A 206 -32.95 -28.01 1.01
N MET A 207 -32.50 -29.02 1.77
CA MET A 207 -31.51 -28.86 2.84
C MET A 207 -30.27 -29.73 2.59
N ILE A 208 -29.10 -29.16 2.81
CA ILE A 208 -27.85 -29.88 3.01
C ILE A 208 -27.79 -30.22 4.50
N GLU A 209 -27.96 -31.49 4.86
CA GLU A 209 -27.86 -31.96 6.24
C GLU A 209 -26.92 -33.16 6.32
N GLY A 210 -25.98 -33.14 7.27
CA GLY A 210 -25.05 -34.25 7.45
C GLY A 210 -23.99 -34.01 8.52
N CYS A 211 -23.40 -35.11 8.98
CA CYS A 211 -22.31 -35.10 9.94
C CYS A 211 -20.96 -35.18 9.20
N PHE A 212 -20.25 -34.05 9.10
CA PHE A 212 -19.04 -33.92 8.30
C PHE A 212 -17.80 -33.78 9.19
N LYS A 213 -16.69 -34.43 8.82
CA LYS A 213 -15.40 -34.32 9.51
C LYS A 213 -14.58 -33.22 8.85
N VAL A 214 -13.99 -32.32 9.62
CA VAL A 214 -13.11 -31.26 9.12
C VAL A 214 -11.63 -31.66 9.35
N PRO A 215 -10.71 -31.52 8.37
CA PRO A 215 -10.96 -31.14 6.98
C PRO A 215 -11.79 -32.20 6.22
N PHE A 216 -12.59 -31.76 5.24
CA PHE A 216 -13.56 -32.59 4.51
C PHE A 216 -12.94 -33.69 3.65
N GLY A 217 -11.61 -33.68 3.44
CA GLY A 217 -10.86 -34.66 2.66
C GLY A 217 -9.34 -34.56 2.86
N ASP A 218 -8.58 -35.34 2.08
CA ASP A 218 -7.12 -35.39 2.16
C ASP A 218 -6.45 -34.20 1.44
N MET A 219 -5.47 -33.57 2.10
CA MET A 219 -4.69 -32.44 1.56
C MET A 219 -3.62 -32.89 0.56
N VAL A 220 -3.51 -32.20 -0.58
CA VAL A 220 -2.50 -32.50 -1.62
C VAL A 220 -1.18 -31.81 -1.30
N ALA A 221 -0.13 -32.58 -1.00
CA ALA A 221 1.24 -32.08 -0.92
C ALA A 221 1.81 -31.87 -2.33
N PHE A 222 2.16 -30.63 -2.71
CA PHE A 222 2.84 -30.33 -3.96
C PHE A 222 4.37 -30.39 -3.78
N ASN A 223 5.02 -31.35 -4.45
CA ASN A 223 6.47 -31.42 -4.56
C ASN A 223 6.92 -30.75 -5.88
N VAL A 224 7.80 -29.76 -5.75
CA VAL A 224 8.48 -29.08 -6.86
C VAL A 224 9.68 -29.94 -7.26
N SER A 225 9.53 -30.80 -8.26
CA SER A 225 10.62 -31.36 -9.11
C SER A 225 10.16 -32.60 -9.88
N ASP A 226 9.36 -32.44 -10.93
CA ASP A 226 9.53 -33.24 -12.17
C ASP A 226 8.62 -32.71 -13.28
N GLY A 227 9.10 -32.68 -14.52
CA GLY A 227 8.24 -32.44 -15.69
C GLY A 227 8.51 -31.20 -16.54
N LEU A 228 9.74 -30.70 -16.58
CA LEU A 228 10.22 -30.01 -17.80
C LEU A 228 10.58 -31.08 -18.84
N SER A 229 9.58 -31.61 -19.55
CA SER A 229 9.70 -32.14 -20.91
C SER A 229 8.37 -32.71 -21.41
N ASN A 230 8.02 -32.39 -22.66
CA ASN A 230 6.89 -32.89 -23.46
C ASN A 230 5.51 -32.23 -23.26
N ILE A 231 5.40 -30.96 -23.67
CA ILE A 231 4.12 -30.43 -24.17
C ILE A 231 3.94 -30.97 -25.60
N GLN A 232 3.25 -32.11 -25.73
CA GLN A 232 2.62 -32.47 -27.00
C GLN A 232 1.46 -31.51 -27.26
N ARG A 233 1.48 -30.95 -28.46
CA ARG A 233 0.49 -30.04 -29.03
C ARG A 233 -0.92 -30.59 -28.83
N ILE A 234 -1.77 -29.81 -28.18
CA ILE A 234 -3.22 -29.98 -28.25
C ILE A 234 -3.63 -29.71 -29.71
N ASP A 235 -4.32 -30.68 -30.28
CA ASP A 235 -4.82 -30.69 -31.64
C ASP A 235 -5.89 -29.59 -31.83
N VAL A 236 -5.51 -28.53 -32.55
CA VAL A 236 -6.30 -27.32 -32.77
C VAL A 236 -7.61 -27.62 -33.51
N GLU A 237 -7.67 -28.71 -34.29
CA GLU A 237 -8.86 -29.06 -35.08
C GLU A 237 -9.99 -29.65 -34.21
N LYS A 238 -9.67 -30.25 -33.05
CA LYS A 238 -10.70 -30.77 -32.12
C LYS A 238 -11.31 -29.69 -31.23
N MET A 239 -10.60 -28.59 -30.96
CA MET A 239 -11.12 -27.45 -30.20
C MET A 239 -12.03 -26.55 -31.06
N ALA A 240 -11.83 -26.52 -32.39
CA ALA A 240 -12.72 -25.81 -33.30
C ALA A 240 -14.12 -26.46 -33.43
N ALA A 241 -14.27 -27.74 -33.08
CA ALA A 241 -15.53 -28.47 -33.18
C ALA A 241 -16.47 -28.27 -31.98
N LEU A 242 -16.01 -27.66 -30.88
CA LEU A 242 -16.80 -27.46 -29.66
C LEU A 242 -17.18 -25.99 -29.38
N SER A 243 -16.67 -25.05 -30.16
CA SER A 243 -17.04 -23.62 -30.11
C SER A 243 -18.18 -23.33 -31.07
N GLY A 244 -19.38 -23.73 -30.66
CA GLY A 244 -20.61 -23.31 -31.29
C GLY A 244 -20.92 -21.86 -30.95
N SER A 245 -20.56 -20.96 -31.87
CA SER A 245 -21.05 -19.58 -32.00
C SER A 245 -20.68 -18.59 -30.88
N LEU A 246 -19.60 -17.84 -31.08
CA LEU A 246 -19.52 -16.37 -30.92
C LEU A 246 -18.24 -15.87 -31.64
N SER A 247 -18.40 -14.90 -32.53
CA SER A 247 -17.46 -14.58 -33.62
C SER A 247 -16.12 -13.96 -33.17
N ALA A 248 -15.10 -14.78 -32.93
CA ALA A 248 -13.69 -14.38 -32.84
C ALA A 248 -12.89 -14.90 -34.04
N ASN A 249 -13.22 -14.43 -35.25
CA ASN A 249 -12.34 -14.45 -36.43
C ASN A 249 -12.99 -13.67 -37.58
N ARG A 250 -12.88 -12.33 -37.58
CA ARG A 250 -13.10 -11.55 -38.81
C ARG A 250 -11.76 -11.39 -39.54
N VAL A 251 -11.76 -11.72 -40.84
CA VAL A 251 -10.61 -11.51 -41.74
C VAL A 251 -10.32 -10.01 -41.77
N VAL A 252 -9.15 -9.60 -41.28
CA VAL A 252 -8.68 -8.19 -41.30
C VAL A 252 -8.66 -7.70 -42.75
N ARG A 253 -9.44 -6.66 -43.07
CA ARG A 253 -9.42 -6.02 -44.39
C ARG A 253 -8.49 -4.82 -44.34
N LEU A 254 -7.44 -4.84 -45.15
CA LEU A 254 -6.59 -3.67 -45.33
C LEU A 254 -7.21 -2.78 -46.42
N GLY A 255 -7.42 -1.50 -46.08
CA GLY A 255 -7.91 -0.48 -47.00
C GLY A 255 -6.81 0.05 -47.91
N PRO A 256 -7.03 1.21 -48.55
CA PRO A 256 -6.05 1.86 -49.42
C PRO A 256 -4.68 2.03 -48.74
N GLU A 257 -3.62 1.86 -49.53
CA GLU A 257 -2.26 2.15 -49.08
C GLU A 257 -2.12 3.67 -48.87
N TRP A 258 -1.75 4.07 -47.66
CA TRP A 258 -1.36 5.42 -47.32
C TRP A 258 0.05 5.39 -46.71
N LYS A 259 1.04 5.41 -47.61
CA LYS A 259 2.45 5.26 -47.28
C LYS A 259 2.87 6.17 -46.13
N GLY A 260 3.44 5.57 -45.08
CA GLY A 260 3.92 6.29 -43.89
C GLY A 260 2.82 6.85 -43.00
N CYS A 261 1.54 6.54 -43.24
CA CYS A 261 0.40 7.02 -42.44
C CYS A 261 0.42 8.55 -42.22
N GLY A 262 0.77 9.30 -43.28
CA GLY A 262 0.84 10.76 -43.25
C GLY A 262 2.10 11.34 -42.59
N ILE A 263 3.05 10.52 -42.14
CA ILE A 263 4.34 10.98 -41.61
C ILE A 263 5.27 11.30 -42.79
N PRO A 264 5.77 12.55 -42.90
CA PRO A 264 6.64 12.95 -44.02
C PRO A 264 8.04 12.31 -43.93
N GLU A 265 8.55 12.12 -42.71
CA GLU A 265 9.81 11.42 -42.46
C GLU A 265 9.59 9.91 -42.27
N LYS A 266 10.50 9.10 -42.78
CA LYS A 266 10.38 7.64 -42.69
C LYS A 266 10.69 7.17 -41.26
N CYS A 267 9.75 6.49 -40.59
CA CYS A 267 10.00 5.81 -39.32
C CYS A 267 11.17 4.81 -39.46
N THR A 268 11.88 4.55 -38.35
CA THR A 268 12.98 3.57 -38.36
C THR A 268 12.47 2.14 -38.47
N SER A 269 13.37 1.19 -38.78
CA SER A 269 13.00 -0.23 -38.99
C SER A 269 12.36 -0.90 -37.77
N ASP A 270 12.61 -0.34 -36.57
CA ASP A 270 12.09 -0.81 -35.29
C ASP A 270 10.81 -0.07 -34.86
N GLU A 271 10.23 0.75 -35.74
CA GLU A 271 9.03 1.54 -35.51
C GLU A 271 7.95 1.23 -36.56
N ILE A 272 6.69 1.47 -36.19
CA ILE A 272 5.51 1.28 -37.02
C ILE A 272 4.86 2.65 -37.18
N PRO A 273 4.73 3.19 -38.41
CA PRO A 273 3.98 4.42 -38.64
C PRO A 273 2.50 4.18 -38.38
N MET A 274 1.88 5.05 -37.58
CA MET A 274 0.45 5.02 -37.30
C MET A 274 -0.19 6.39 -37.45
N HIS A 275 -1.46 6.45 -37.85
CA HIS A 275 -2.28 7.67 -37.85
C HIS A 275 -3.59 7.43 -37.11
N PHE A 276 -3.93 8.30 -36.16
CA PHE A 276 -5.17 8.28 -35.40
C PHE A 276 -6.02 9.49 -35.75
N PHE A 277 -7.30 9.24 -36.01
CA PHE A 277 -8.32 10.26 -36.20
C PHE A 277 -9.61 9.84 -35.51
N THR A 278 -10.07 10.63 -34.52
CA THR A 278 -11.24 10.30 -33.67
C THR A 278 -12.58 10.84 -34.21
N GLY A 279 -12.57 11.57 -35.33
CA GLY A 279 -13.77 12.20 -35.90
C GLY A 279 -14.17 13.51 -35.23
N GLU A 280 -14.63 14.49 -36.02
CA GLU A 280 -15.12 15.79 -35.49
C GLU A 280 -16.51 15.70 -34.87
N HIS A 281 -17.35 14.83 -35.41
CA HIS A 281 -18.74 14.61 -35.02
C HIS A 281 -19.22 13.25 -35.56
N LYS A 282 -20.44 12.83 -35.21
CA LYS A 282 -21.04 11.55 -35.60
C LYS A 282 -21.01 11.19 -37.10
N ASP A 283 -20.93 12.19 -37.99
CA ASP A 283 -20.91 12.01 -39.45
C ASP A 283 -19.49 12.04 -40.06
N ASP A 284 -18.43 12.03 -39.22
CA ASP A 284 -17.02 12.07 -39.64
C ASP A 284 -16.24 10.90 -39.04
N TRP A 285 -16.31 9.75 -39.71
CA TRP A 285 -15.84 8.45 -39.23
C TRP A 285 -14.40 8.42 -38.71
N PRO A 286 -14.09 7.53 -37.75
CA PRO A 286 -12.76 7.40 -37.24
C PRO A 286 -11.84 6.80 -38.29
N ARG A 287 -10.58 7.23 -38.30
CA ARG A 287 -9.56 6.70 -39.20
C ARG A 287 -8.36 6.22 -38.41
N LEU A 288 -7.92 5.01 -38.72
CA LEU A 288 -6.69 4.43 -38.19
C LEU A 288 -5.86 3.85 -39.34
N CYS A 289 -4.65 4.38 -39.53
CA CYS A 289 -3.66 3.80 -40.43
C CYS A 289 -2.57 3.11 -39.62
N VAL A 290 -2.16 1.91 -40.02
CA VAL A 290 -1.08 1.14 -39.38
C VAL A 290 -0.14 0.61 -40.45
N GLY A 291 1.16 0.87 -40.31
CA GLY A 291 2.17 0.29 -41.19
C GLY A 291 2.07 0.73 -42.66
N GLY A 292 1.36 1.83 -42.93
CA GLY A 292 1.13 2.34 -44.28
C GLY A 292 -0.17 1.88 -44.94
N TYR A 293 -1.04 1.16 -44.23
CA TYR A 293 -2.35 0.74 -44.72
C TYR A 293 -3.47 1.25 -43.81
N MET A 294 -4.56 1.69 -44.42
CA MET A 294 -5.78 2.01 -43.68
C MET A 294 -6.38 0.75 -43.06
N VAL A 295 -6.68 0.80 -41.76
CA VAL A 295 -7.27 -0.29 -40.97
C VAL A 295 -8.69 0.07 -40.54
N PHE A 296 -8.95 1.32 -40.17
CA PHE A 296 -10.31 1.83 -39.96
C PHE A 296 -10.57 3.06 -40.83
N ASP A 297 -11.73 3.09 -41.46
CA ASP A 297 -12.30 4.18 -42.25
C ASP A 297 -13.80 3.91 -42.47
N HIS A 298 -14.53 4.84 -43.09
CA HIS A 298 -15.94 4.65 -43.44
C HIS A 298 -16.15 3.36 -44.27
N GLY A 299 -16.86 2.39 -43.69
CA GLY A 299 -17.14 1.10 -44.31
C GLY A 299 -15.98 0.09 -44.29
N LEU A 300 -14.91 0.35 -43.53
CA LEU A 300 -13.76 -0.54 -43.38
C LEU A 300 -13.68 -1.12 -41.96
N ASN A 301 -13.62 -2.45 -41.86
CA ASN A 301 -13.55 -3.22 -40.60
C ASN A 301 -14.61 -2.79 -39.57
N ASP A 302 -15.78 -2.39 -40.05
CA ASP A 302 -16.93 -1.99 -39.23
C ASP A 302 -16.63 -0.82 -38.28
N ALA A 303 -15.72 0.08 -38.67
CA ALA A 303 -15.40 1.27 -37.89
C ALA A 303 -16.66 2.09 -37.55
N GLY A 304 -16.89 2.34 -36.26
CA GLY A 304 -18.15 2.88 -35.76
C GLY A 304 -18.04 3.53 -34.39
N ARG A 305 -19.18 4.00 -33.87
CA ARG A 305 -19.27 4.70 -32.57
C ARG A 305 -18.78 3.80 -31.44
N GLY A 306 -18.13 4.37 -30.43
CA GLY A 306 -17.55 3.60 -29.33
C GLY A 306 -16.04 3.44 -29.49
N LEU A 307 -15.51 2.25 -29.16
CA LEU A 307 -14.09 1.93 -29.24
C LEU A 307 -13.78 1.06 -30.46
N ASN A 308 -12.80 1.49 -31.26
CA ASN A 308 -12.28 0.75 -32.41
C ASN A 308 -10.85 0.32 -32.07
N LEU A 309 -10.57 -0.98 -32.10
CA LEU A 309 -9.35 -1.59 -31.57
C LEU A 309 -8.63 -2.42 -32.64
N VAL A 310 -7.30 -2.38 -32.60
CA VAL A 310 -6.41 -3.13 -33.49
C VAL A 310 -5.36 -3.82 -32.64
N SER A 311 -5.21 -5.13 -32.80
CA SER A 311 -4.06 -5.86 -32.28
C SER A 311 -2.99 -6.01 -33.36
N ILE A 312 -1.73 -5.79 -33.00
CA ILE A 312 -0.61 -5.69 -33.93
C ILE A 312 0.54 -6.55 -33.43
N GLU A 313 1.03 -7.44 -34.28
CA GLU A 313 2.19 -8.26 -33.98
C GLU A 313 3.45 -7.38 -33.94
N PRO A 314 4.16 -7.27 -32.80
CA PRO A 314 5.24 -6.31 -32.62
C PRO A 314 6.43 -6.54 -33.58
N LYS A 315 6.78 -7.80 -33.86
CA LYS A 315 7.97 -8.13 -34.68
C LYS A 315 7.82 -7.66 -36.13
N THR A 316 6.65 -7.89 -36.70
CA THR A 316 6.38 -7.64 -38.12
C THR A 316 5.71 -6.29 -38.33
N GLY A 317 5.00 -5.76 -37.33
CA GLY A 317 4.12 -4.61 -37.45
C GLY A 317 2.84 -4.91 -38.21
N ARG A 318 2.51 -6.20 -38.40
CA ARG A 318 1.31 -6.64 -39.11
C ARG A 318 0.11 -6.62 -38.17
N VAL A 319 -1.03 -6.16 -38.67
CA VAL A 319 -2.30 -6.25 -37.95
C VAL A 319 -2.71 -7.71 -37.80
N SER A 320 -2.84 -8.15 -36.54
CA SER A 320 -3.25 -9.51 -36.15
C SER A 320 -4.76 -9.65 -36.13
N SER A 321 -5.47 -8.69 -35.54
CA SER A 321 -6.92 -8.68 -35.42
C SER A 321 -7.45 -7.25 -35.28
N VAL A 322 -8.74 -7.07 -35.57
CA VAL A 322 -9.47 -5.80 -35.42
C VAL A 322 -10.79 -6.06 -34.71
N ALA A 323 -11.25 -5.09 -33.92
CA ALA A 323 -12.54 -5.13 -33.26
C ALA A 323 -13.17 -3.74 -33.16
N HIS A 324 -14.48 -3.70 -33.11
CA HIS A 324 -15.27 -2.50 -32.87
C HIS A 324 -16.34 -2.84 -31.82
N PHE A 325 -16.49 -1.97 -30.82
CA PHE A 325 -17.49 -2.11 -29.76
C PHE A 325 -18.20 -0.78 -29.56
N ASP A 326 -19.53 -0.77 -29.68
CA ASP A 326 -20.36 0.40 -29.45
C ASP A 326 -20.61 0.62 -27.95
N THR A 327 -19.55 1.00 -27.23
CA THR A 327 -19.58 1.26 -25.78
C THR A 327 -20.41 2.48 -25.37
N TYR A 328 -21.22 3.03 -26.27
CA TYR A 328 -22.29 3.97 -25.95
C TYR A 328 -23.65 3.28 -25.77
N GLN A 329 -23.97 2.27 -26.59
CA GLN A 329 -25.24 1.54 -26.55
C GLN A 329 -25.13 0.17 -25.91
N ASP A 330 -24.00 -0.51 -26.12
CA ASP A 330 -23.78 -1.89 -25.71
C ASP A 330 -22.88 -1.96 -24.49
N GLU A 331 -23.15 -2.92 -23.60
CA GLU A 331 -22.27 -3.23 -22.48
C GLU A 331 -20.89 -3.71 -22.96
N SER A 332 -19.83 -3.30 -22.25
CA SER A 332 -18.45 -3.59 -22.64
C SER A 332 -17.97 -5.03 -22.37
N THR A 333 -18.83 -5.96 -22.00
CA THR A 333 -18.45 -7.36 -21.69
C THR A 333 -17.71 -8.05 -22.85
N ALA A 334 -18.15 -7.83 -24.09
CA ALA A 334 -17.48 -8.39 -25.27
C ALA A 334 -16.11 -7.73 -25.53
N LEU A 335 -15.96 -6.46 -25.16
CA LEU A 335 -14.68 -5.75 -25.19
C LEU A 335 -13.72 -6.34 -24.15
N GLU A 336 -14.18 -6.56 -22.91
CA GLU A 336 -13.38 -7.14 -21.82
C GLU A 336 -12.83 -8.51 -22.23
N GLN A 337 -13.69 -9.40 -22.74
CA GLN A 337 -13.27 -10.70 -23.24
C GLN A 337 -12.27 -10.60 -24.39
N TRP A 338 -12.44 -9.64 -25.30
CA TRP A 338 -11.51 -9.47 -26.40
C TRP A 338 -10.13 -8.99 -25.92
N LEU A 339 -10.11 -8.05 -24.97
CA LEU A 339 -8.88 -7.54 -24.33
C LEU A 339 -8.15 -8.63 -23.54
N ASP A 340 -8.86 -9.45 -22.76
CA ASP A 340 -8.28 -10.53 -21.96
C ASP A 340 -7.69 -11.65 -22.81
N ASN A 341 -8.25 -11.88 -23.99
CA ASN A 341 -7.78 -12.89 -24.93
C ASN A 341 -6.65 -12.40 -25.86
N LEU A 342 -6.19 -11.15 -25.71
CA LEU A 342 -5.05 -10.67 -26.48
C LEU A 342 -3.78 -11.45 -26.11
N PRO A 343 -3.02 -11.96 -27.10
CA PRO A 343 -1.75 -12.63 -26.84
C PRO A 343 -0.76 -11.69 -26.12
N LEU A 344 0.01 -12.25 -25.20
CA LEU A 344 1.03 -11.50 -24.46
C LEU A 344 2.04 -10.86 -25.42
N GLY A 345 2.28 -9.56 -25.22
CA GLY A 345 3.22 -8.76 -26.01
C GLY A 345 2.69 -8.23 -27.34
N GLU A 346 1.44 -8.49 -27.74
CA GLU A 346 0.84 -7.78 -28.89
C GLU A 346 0.57 -6.30 -28.57
N ILE A 347 0.82 -5.44 -29.56
CA ILE A 347 0.54 -4.01 -29.43
C ILE A 347 -0.94 -3.79 -29.71
N LEU A 348 -1.65 -3.25 -28.72
CA LEU A 348 -3.01 -2.78 -28.82
C LEU A 348 -3.03 -1.31 -29.25
N ALA A 349 -3.79 -0.96 -30.27
CA ALA A 349 -4.11 0.43 -30.63
C ALA A 349 -5.62 0.66 -30.60
N VAL A 350 -6.06 1.75 -29.96
CA VAL A 350 -7.47 2.09 -29.73
C VAL A 350 -7.74 3.50 -30.24
N VAL A 351 -8.89 3.69 -30.90
CA VAL A 351 -9.42 5.01 -31.27
C VAL A 351 -10.90 5.10 -30.92
N SER A 352 -11.28 6.13 -30.15
CA SER A 352 -12.68 6.41 -29.84
C SER A 352 -13.37 7.17 -30.97
N PHE A 353 -14.69 7.00 -31.09
CA PHE A 353 -15.50 7.75 -32.05
C PHE A 353 -16.90 8.06 -31.52
N ASP A 354 -17.38 9.28 -31.80
CA ASP A 354 -18.68 9.84 -31.41
C ASP A 354 -18.91 9.87 -29.89
N GLU A 355 -19.09 8.71 -29.26
CA GLU A 355 -19.26 8.51 -27.82
C GLU A 355 -18.80 7.09 -27.47
N ALA A 356 -17.99 6.95 -26.41
CA ALA A 356 -17.41 5.66 -26.03
C ALA A 356 -17.43 5.38 -24.52
N SER A 357 -18.07 6.23 -23.71
CA SER A 357 -17.97 6.20 -22.25
C SER A 357 -19.25 5.76 -21.54
N ASN A 358 -20.41 5.85 -22.18
CA ASN A 358 -21.70 5.70 -21.50
C ASN A 358 -21.93 4.29 -20.93
N MET A 359 -21.56 3.25 -21.69
CA MET A 359 -21.68 1.83 -21.32
C MET A 359 -20.31 1.16 -21.17
N LEU A 360 -19.24 1.95 -21.03
CA LEU A 360 -17.90 1.44 -20.76
C LEU A 360 -17.76 1.12 -19.26
N SER A 361 -17.68 -0.17 -18.93
CA SER A 361 -17.59 -0.64 -17.55
C SER A 361 -16.27 -0.24 -16.88
N ASP A 362 -16.27 -0.23 -15.55
CA ASP A 362 -15.03 0.00 -14.79
C ASP A 362 -14.03 -1.15 -14.92
N MET A 363 -14.50 -2.37 -15.22
CA MET A 363 -13.63 -3.52 -15.54
C MET A 363 -12.89 -3.28 -16.86
N ALA A 364 -13.58 -2.86 -17.92
CA ALA A 364 -12.94 -2.52 -19.19
C ALA A 364 -11.92 -1.38 -19.03
N LYS A 365 -12.24 -0.37 -18.21
CA LYS A 365 -11.29 0.70 -17.86
C LYS A 365 -10.10 0.17 -17.06
N GLN A 366 -10.31 -0.77 -16.15
CA GLN A 366 -9.26 -1.39 -15.35
C GLN A 366 -8.32 -2.23 -16.21
N ILE A 367 -8.84 -3.03 -17.15
CA ILE A 367 -8.02 -3.80 -18.10
C ILE A 367 -7.18 -2.85 -18.96
N LEU A 368 -7.77 -1.80 -19.51
CA LEU A 368 -7.06 -0.79 -20.30
C LEU A 368 -6.01 -0.04 -19.46
N TYR A 369 -6.29 0.20 -18.18
CA TYR A 369 -5.35 0.80 -17.22
C TYR A 369 -4.14 -0.12 -16.98
N GLU A 370 -4.37 -1.41 -16.77
CA GLU A 370 -3.31 -2.43 -16.63
C GLU A 370 -2.51 -2.65 -17.92
N MET A 371 -3.09 -2.36 -19.08
CA MET A 371 -2.39 -2.34 -20.37
C MET A 371 -1.56 -1.06 -20.59
N GLY A 372 -1.55 -0.14 -19.62
CA GLY A 372 -0.75 1.07 -19.61
C GLY A 372 -1.51 2.37 -19.90
N SER A 373 -2.84 2.36 -19.95
CA SER A 373 -3.60 3.61 -20.07
C SER A 373 -3.58 4.40 -18.76
N SER A 374 -3.33 5.70 -18.87
CA SER A 374 -3.40 6.64 -17.76
C SER A 374 -4.57 7.63 -17.90
N MET A 375 -5.19 7.74 -19.10
CA MET A 375 -6.37 8.59 -19.31
C MET A 375 -7.70 7.85 -19.15
N VAL A 376 -7.77 6.52 -19.29
CA VAL A 376 -9.05 5.80 -19.54
C VAL A 376 -10.11 6.06 -18.46
N GLN A 377 -9.70 6.18 -17.19
CA GLN A 377 -10.59 6.52 -16.07
C GLN A 377 -11.23 7.93 -16.18
N ARG A 378 -10.71 8.76 -17.08
CA ARG A 378 -11.18 10.13 -17.34
C ARG A 378 -11.95 10.25 -18.66
N LEU A 379 -12.16 9.15 -19.39
CA LEU A 379 -13.00 9.12 -20.58
C LEU A 379 -14.45 9.44 -20.19
N LYS A 380 -15.01 10.49 -20.80
CA LYS A 380 -16.35 11.02 -20.49
C LYS A 380 -17.17 11.17 -21.76
N PHE A 381 -18.46 11.45 -21.59
CA PHE A 381 -19.42 11.59 -22.69
C PHE A 381 -18.87 12.45 -23.82
N ARG A 382 -18.74 11.89 -25.03
CA ARG A 382 -18.21 12.55 -26.25
C ARG A 382 -16.76 13.03 -26.19
N ALA A 383 -15.92 12.41 -25.36
CA ALA A 383 -14.50 12.63 -25.39
C ALA A 383 -13.83 11.97 -26.62
N SER A 384 -12.80 12.63 -27.14
CA SER A 384 -11.93 12.07 -28.19
C SER A 384 -10.69 11.48 -27.52
N TRP A 385 -10.41 10.21 -27.77
CA TRP A 385 -9.34 9.46 -27.11
C TRP A 385 -8.68 8.48 -28.10
N TYR A 386 -7.36 8.41 -28.04
CA TYR A 386 -6.63 7.28 -28.61
C TYR A 386 -5.63 6.77 -27.58
N PHE A 387 -5.28 5.49 -27.70
CA PHE A 387 -4.35 4.81 -26.81
C PHE A 387 -3.60 3.73 -27.56
N VAL A 388 -2.32 3.56 -27.26
CA VAL A 388 -1.53 2.41 -27.71
C VAL A 388 -0.84 1.79 -26.50
N GLY A 389 -0.96 0.48 -26.28
CA GLY A 389 -0.37 -0.22 -25.14
C GLY A 389 -0.22 -1.71 -25.38
N HIS A 390 0.11 -2.48 -24.33
CA HIS A 390 0.04 -3.94 -24.37
C HIS A 390 -0.17 -4.49 -22.96
N ARG A 391 -0.61 -5.75 -22.88
CA ARG A 391 -0.76 -6.46 -21.61
C ARG A 391 0.60 -6.62 -20.91
N GLU A 392 0.62 -6.45 -19.59
CA GLU A 392 1.84 -6.48 -18.74
C GLU A 392 2.83 -5.33 -18.97
N LEU A 393 2.40 -4.22 -19.57
CA LEU A 393 3.26 -3.03 -19.65
C LEU A 393 3.51 -2.51 -18.22
N ALA A 394 4.76 -2.57 -17.76
CA ALA A 394 5.14 -2.20 -16.39
C ALA A 394 5.03 -0.68 -16.09
N ALA A 395 4.63 0.13 -17.08
CA ALA A 395 4.53 1.58 -17.01
C ALA A 395 3.35 2.08 -17.85
N TYR A 396 2.94 3.34 -17.65
CA TYR A 396 1.96 3.95 -18.55
C TYR A 396 2.56 4.21 -19.94
N SER A 397 1.75 3.99 -20.97
CA SER A 397 2.16 4.25 -22.34
C SER A 397 2.22 5.75 -22.63
N PRO A 398 3.30 6.25 -23.27
CA PRO A 398 3.37 7.64 -23.73
C PRO A 398 2.54 7.91 -24.99
N PHE A 399 1.92 6.88 -25.58
CA PHE A 399 1.14 6.95 -26.81
C PHE A 399 -0.35 7.00 -26.49
N GLU A 400 -0.75 8.08 -25.81
CA GLU A 400 -2.12 8.27 -25.36
C GLU A 400 -2.46 9.77 -25.34
N ASP A 401 -3.65 10.14 -25.81
CA ASP A 401 -4.15 11.51 -25.69
C ASP A 401 -5.68 11.53 -25.54
N LEU A 402 -6.19 12.51 -24.79
CA LEU A 402 -7.61 12.64 -24.44
C LEU A 402 -8.03 14.11 -24.50
N ASN A 403 -8.89 14.45 -25.46
CA ASN A 403 -9.59 15.72 -25.49
C ASN A 403 -10.97 15.58 -24.82
N LYS A 404 -11.26 16.49 -23.88
CA LYS A 404 -12.56 16.57 -23.20
C LYS A 404 -13.47 17.59 -23.90
N PRO A 405 -14.79 17.34 -23.94
CA PRO A 405 -15.74 18.29 -24.51
C PRO A 405 -16.04 19.46 -23.56
N SER A 406 -16.45 20.59 -24.15
CA SER A 406 -16.98 21.75 -23.43
C SER A 406 -18.51 21.77 -23.56
N GLY A 407 -19.21 21.40 -22.50
CA GLY A 407 -20.67 21.28 -22.51
C GLY A 407 -21.13 20.01 -23.25
N ASN A 408 -22.18 20.13 -24.07
CA ASN A 408 -22.79 18.99 -24.77
C ASN A 408 -22.22 18.74 -26.19
N SER A 409 -21.24 19.53 -26.63
CA SER A 409 -20.59 19.36 -27.94
C SER A 409 -19.57 18.21 -27.91
N TRP A 410 -19.14 17.72 -29.09
CA TRP A 410 -18.01 16.79 -29.18
C TRP A 410 -16.71 17.46 -28.77
N ALA A 411 -15.79 16.68 -28.20
CA ALA A 411 -14.42 17.13 -27.96
C ALA A 411 -13.71 17.47 -29.28
N LYS A 412 -12.64 18.26 -29.20
CA LYS A 412 -11.79 18.49 -30.38
C LYS A 412 -11.26 17.13 -30.88
N PRO A 413 -11.35 16.85 -32.19
CA PRO A 413 -10.83 15.59 -32.73
C PRO A 413 -9.34 15.49 -32.47
N ILE A 414 -8.86 14.28 -32.20
CA ILE A 414 -7.43 14.01 -32.20
C ILE A 414 -7.05 13.60 -33.60
N LYS A 415 -6.02 14.25 -34.16
CA LYS A 415 -5.40 13.91 -35.43
C LYS A 415 -3.90 13.80 -35.23
N ALA A 416 -3.40 12.58 -35.05
CA ALA A 416 -2.01 12.33 -34.69
C ALA A 416 -1.38 11.29 -35.63
N SER A 417 -0.23 11.61 -36.21
CA SER A 417 0.61 10.63 -36.90
C SER A 417 1.89 10.41 -36.10
N ILE A 418 2.16 9.18 -35.68
CA ILE A 418 3.26 8.84 -34.77
C ILE A 418 4.01 7.57 -35.22
N CYS A 419 5.32 7.53 -34.96
CA CYS A 419 6.12 6.31 -35.10
C CYS A 419 6.10 5.55 -33.76
N VAL A 420 5.40 4.42 -33.71
CA VAL A 420 5.28 3.59 -32.50
C VAL A 420 6.38 2.53 -32.50
N PRO A 421 7.18 2.39 -31.43
CA PRO A 421 8.22 1.35 -31.36
C PRO A 421 7.58 -0.04 -31.34
N LYS A 422 8.21 -1.00 -32.03
CA LYS A 422 7.84 -2.41 -32.00
C LYS A 422 7.99 -3.05 -30.61
N LYS A 423 8.75 -2.41 -29.71
CA LYS A 423 8.94 -2.82 -28.31
C LYS A 423 8.66 -1.62 -27.40
N LEU A 424 7.45 -1.57 -26.85
CA LEU A 424 7.00 -0.45 -26.01
C LEU A 424 7.82 -0.31 -24.72
N ASP A 425 8.24 -1.43 -24.10
CA ASP A 425 9.11 -1.45 -22.90
C ASP A 425 10.45 -0.71 -23.06
N SER A 426 10.95 -0.62 -24.29
CA SER A 426 12.30 -0.11 -24.59
C SER A 426 12.33 1.36 -25.04
N TRP A 427 11.17 2.02 -25.09
CA TRP A 427 11.08 3.38 -25.62
C TRP A 427 11.81 4.38 -24.72
N ARG A 428 13.01 4.77 -25.15
CA ARG A 428 13.72 5.97 -24.69
C ARG A 428 13.38 7.07 -25.68
N GLY A 429 12.51 7.99 -25.29
CA GLY A 429 12.02 9.07 -26.15
C GLY A 429 13.11 9.65 -27.05
N ARG A 430 12.96 9.49 -28.37
CA ARG A 430 13.82 10.20 -29.32
C ARG A 430 13.37 11.65 -29.36
N ALA A 431 14.34 12.54 -29.16
CA ALA A 431 14.25 13.92 -29.60
C ALA A 431 14.08 13.95 -31.13
N SER A 432 12.83 13.95 -31.60
CA SER A 432 12.51 14.36 -32.97
C SER A 432 12.10 15.83 -32.91
N ASN A 433 12.65 16.63 -33.82
CA ASN A 433 12.58 18.09 -33.85
C ASN A 433 11.19 18.63 -34.25
N ILE A 434 10.13 18.24 -33.56
CA ILE A 434 8.81 18.88 -33.61
C ILE A 434 8.22 18.92 -32.20
N TYR A 435 7.76 20.11 -31.79
CA TYR A 435 7.27 20.52 -30.47
C TYR A 435 6.11 19.70 -29.86
N LEU A 436 6.33 18.45 -29.48
CA LEU A 436 5.44 17.71 -28.57
C LEU A 436 6.28 17.18 -27.41
N ARG A 437 6.27 17.89 -26.28
CA ARG A 437 6.79 17.34 -25.03
C ARG A 437 5.84 16.24 -24.59
N PRO A 438 6.30 15.03 -24.24
CA PRO A 438 5.45 14.01 -23.65
C PRO A 438 4.88 14.56 -22.34
N HIS A 439 3.55 14.63 -22.24
CA HIS A 439 2.89 15.21 -21.08
C HIS A 439 2.69 14.17 -19.98
N ASN A 440 3.08 14.47 -18.73
CA ASN A 440 2.79 13.61 -17.58
C ASN A 440 1.36 13.90 -17.10
N LEU A 441 0.42 13.30 -17.81
CA LEU A 441 -1.00 13.58 -17.68
C LEU A 441 -1.61 13.15 -16.31
N PRO A 442 -1.14 12.09 -15.64
CA PRO A 442 -1.48 11.81 -14.23
C PRO A 442 -1.08 12.95 -13.30
N ARG A 443 0.18 13.41 -13.37
CA ARG A 443 0.68 14.52 -12.55
C ARG A 443 -0.05 15.82 -12.85
N ARG A 444 -0.30 16.12 -14.13
CA ARG A 444 -1.14 17.27 -14.55
C ARG A 444 -2.53 17.19 -13.94
N HIS A 445 -3.16 16.02 -13.90
CA HIS A 445 -4.50 15.87 -13.33
C HIS A 445 -4.50 16.13 -11.82
N PHE A 446 -3.53 15.56 -11.11
CA PHE A 446 -3.33 15.80 -9.69
C PHE A 446 -3.11 17.30 -9.41
N CYS A 447 -2.22 17.94 -10.17
CA CYS A 447 -1.93 19.37 -10.05
C CYS A 447 -3.10 20.29 -10.43
N LEU A 448 -4.03 19.84 -11.27
CA LEU A 448 -5.26 20.56 -11.58
C LEU A 448 -6.32 20.41 -10.48
N LYS A 449 -6.26 19.30 -9.73
CA LYS A 449 -7.23 18.98 -8.68
C LYS A 449 -6.81 19.57 -7.33
N HIS A 450 -5.50 19.61 -7.07
CA HIS A 450 -4.92 20.01 -5.80
C HIS A 450 -3.99 21.21 -6.00
N ASP A 451 -4.49 22.39 -5.61
CA ASP A 451 -3.69 23.62 -5.57
C ASP A 451 -2.83 23.60 -4.30
N ARG A 452 -1.55 23.15 -4.35
CA ARG A 452 -0.46 23.38 -3.34
C ARG A 452 0.71 22.38 -3.47
N HIS A 453 1.46 22.39 -4.59
CA HIS A 453 2.69 21.55 -4.68
C HIS A 453 3.89 22.27 -5.30
N GLY A 454 3.84 23.62 -5.35
CA GLY A 454 4.95 24.47 -5.75
C GLY A 454 5.61 24.06 -7.08
N GLU A 455 6.93 23.87 -7.04
CA GLU A 455 7.71 23.43 -8.20
C GLU A 455 7.23 22.10 -8.77
N PHE A 456 6.68 21.17 -7.98
CA PHE A 456 6.21 19.88 -8.51
C PHE A 456 5.03 20.03 -9.48
N CYS A 457 4.22 21.08 -9.34
CA CYS A 457 3.14 21.39 -10.26
C CYS A 457 3.46 22.56 -11.20
N SER A 458 4.73 22.99 -11.27
CA SER A 458 5.16 24.06 -12.17
C SER A 458 5.18 23.60 -13.62
N GLU A 459 4.95 24.52 -14.56
CA GLU A 459 5.00 24.21 -16.00
C GLU A 459 6.33 23.58 -16.44
N ASN A 460 7.42 23.85 -15.72
CA ASN A 460 8.75 23.33 -16.02
C ASN A 460 8.92 21.86 -15.61
N SER A 461 8.20 21.39 -14.60
CA SER A 461 8.42 20.06 -14.01
C SER A 461 7.21 19.13 -14.13
N ILE A 462 6.03 19.68 -14.45
CA ILE A 462 4.75 18.95 -14.46
C ILE A 462 4.75 17.76 -15.42
N ASP A 463 5.65 17.75 -16.42
CA ASP A 463 5.82 16.69 -17.42
C ASP A 463 7.03 15.77 -17.14
N ASN A 464 7.78 16.01 -16.06
CA ASN A 464 8.89 15.14 -15.71
C ASN A 464 8.37 13.76 -15.28
N PRO A 465 8.97 12.66 -15.78
CA PRO A 465 8.59 11.32 -15.37
C PRO A 465 8.94 11.10 -13.90
N ILE A 466 8.04 10.47 -13.15
CA ILE A 466 8.29 10.03 -11.78
C ILE A 466 8.68 8.56 -11.85
N ARG A 467 9.94 8.27 -11.55
CA ARG A 467 10.45 6.89 -11.54
C ARG A 467 11.65 6.78 -10.60
N PRO A 468 11.88 5.60 -10.01
CA PRO A 468 13.07 5.35 -9.23
C PRO A 468 14.34 5.58 -10.06
N ARG A 469 15.37 6.10 -9.40
CA ARG A 469 16.70 6.24 -9.96
C ARG A 469 17.26 4.85 -10.27
N ALA A 470 17.76 4.71 -11.49
CA ALA A 470 18.36 3.46 -11.92
C ALA A 470 19.59 3.12 -11.07
N LEU A 471 19.75 1.83 -10.77
CA LEU A 471 20.92 1.32 -10.06
C LEU A 471 22.18 1.52 -10.92
N SER A 472 23.16 2.27 -10.41
CA SER A 472 24.41 2.52 -11.14
C SER A 472 25.35 1.32 -11.09
N ASP A 473 25.39 0.63 -9.96
CA ASP A 473 26.24 -0.56 -9.73
C ASP A 473 25.44 -1.86 -9.90
N ALA A 474 25.64 -2.55 -11.02
CA ALA A 474 24.95 -3.79 -11.34
C ALA A 474 25.24 -4.95 -10.36
N THR A 475 26.36 -4.90 -9.61
CA THR A 475 26.70 -5.96 -8.64
C THR A 475 25.72 -6.00 -7.47
N ARG A 476 25.07 -4.87 -7.18
CA ARG A 476 24.10 -4.73 -6.10
C ARG A 476 22.70 -5.22 -6.46
N LYS A 477 22.45 -5.72 -7.67
CA LYS A 477 21.08 -6.13 -8.11
C LYS A 477 20.38 -7.11 -7.17
N GLY A 478 21.13 -7.92 -6.42
CA GLY A 478 20.61 -8.88 -5.43
C GLY A 478 20.72 -8.42 -3.97
N ASP A 479 20.99 -7.15 -3.71
CA ASP A 479 21.11 -6.59 -2.37
C ASP A 479 19.79 -6.77 -1.59
N PRO A 480 19.81 -7.41 -0.40
CA PRO A 480 18.59 -7.71 0.35
C PRO A 480 17.82 -6.46 0.77
N VAL A 481 18.48 -5.29 0.85
CA VAL A 481 17.83 -4.03 1.23
C VAL A 481 16.69 -3.66 0.27
N PHE A 482 16.75 -4.09 -1.01
CA PHE A 482 15.72 -3.79 -2.01
C PHE A 482 14.41 -4.56 -1.79
N ASN A 483 14.44 -5.60 -0.93
CA ASN A 483 13.26 -6.36 -0.53
C ASN A 483 12.85 -6.07 0.93
N MET A 484 13.46 -5.08 1.57
CA MET A 484 13.05 -4.62 2.90
C MET A 484 11.80 -3.73 2.74
N PRO A 485 10.70 -4.00 3.48
CA PRO A 485 9.55 -3.12 3.49
C PRO A 485 9.88 -1.73 4.03
N ILE A 486 9.32 -0.71 3.39
CA ILE A 486 9.41 0.70 3.80
C ILE A 486 8.00 1.20 4.05
N VAL A 487 7.73 1.72 5.24
CA VAL A 487 6.48 2.40 5.55
C VAL A 487 6.71 3.89 5.79
N ILE A 488 5.91 4.72 5.14
CA ILE A 488 5.87 6.17 5.36
C ILE A 488 4.60 6.48 6.16
N ALA A 489 4.75 7.07 7.34
CA ALA A 489 3.63 7.62 8.10
C ALA A 489 3.35 9.05 7.61
N ALA A 490 2.42 9.18 6.68
CA ALA A 490 2.06 10.46 6.07
C ALA A 490 1.18 11.29 7.00
N GLY A 491 1.77 12.31 7.60
CA GLY A 491 1.03 13.31 8.39
C GLY A 491 0.10 14.19 7.55
N LEU A 492 -0.30 15.32 8.12
CA LEU A 492 -1.32 16.20 7.52
C LEU A 492 -0.79 17.03 6.33
N SER A 493 0.53 17.10 6.17
CA SER A 493 1.18 17.86 5.10
C SER A 493 1.43 16.99 3.87
N THR A 494 0.56 17.10 2.86
CA THR A 494 0.74 16.43 1.56
C THR A 494 2.06 16.83 0.88
N ASP A 495 2.51 18.09 1.07
CA ASP A 495 3.77 18.59 0.53
C ASP A 495 4.99 17.91 1.18
N SER A 496 4.89 17.60 2.48
CA SER A 496 5.94 16.87 3.20
C SER A 496 6.03 15.42 2.71
N LEU A 497 4.88 14.77 2.50
CA LEU A 497 4.83 13.44 1.86
C LEU A 497 5.44 13.49 0.45
N ARG A 498 5.11 14.52 -0.35
CA ARG A 498 5.68 14.69 -1.69
C ARG A 498 7.20 14.77 -1.65
N ILE A 499 7.76 15.63 -0.79
CA ILE A 499 9.23 15.78 -0.66
C ILE A 499 9.87 14.47 -0.23
N SER A 500 9.23 13.74 0.69
CA SER A 500 9.69 12.41 1.13
C SER A 500 9.75 11.43 -0.04
N LEU A 501 8.66 11.32 -0.81
CA LEU A 501 8.55 10.44 -1.98
C LEU A 501 9.51 10.83 -3.11
N GLU A 502 9.69 12.13 -3.39
CA GLU A 502 10.69 12.62 -4.34
C GLU A 502 12.10 12.17 -3.92
N SER A 503 12.47 12.37 -2.65
CA SER A 503 13.78 11.94 -2.14
C SER A 503 13.94 10.41 -2.09
N LEU A 504 12.84 9.67 -1.95
CA LEU A 504 12.83 8.21 -2.03
C LEU A 504 13.05 7.72 -3.46
N MET A 505 12.45 8.36 -4.46
CA MET A 505 12.69 8.02 -5.87
C MET A 505 14.13 8.27 -6.31
N GLU A 506 14.86 9.15 -5.63
CA GLU A 506 16.29 9.36 -5.90
C GLU A 506 17.19 8.24 -5.35
N GLN A 507 16.65 7.28 -4.59
CA GLN A 507 17.42 6.14 -4.08
C GLN A 507 17.68 5.10 -5.16
N GLU A 508 18.95 4.71 -5.34
CA GLU A 508 19.32 3.68 -6.31
C GLU A 508 18.84 2.29 -5.89
N GLY A 509 18.11 1.62 -6.78
CA GLY A 509 17.62 0.24 -6.56
C GLY A 509 16.33 0.14 -5.75
N LEU A 510 15.65 1.27 -5.48
CA LEU A 510 14.35 1.27 -4.81
C LEU A 510 13.34 0.36 -5.54
N ASN A 511 12.72 -0.55 -4.78
CA ASN A 511 11.57 -1.33 -5.20
C ASN A 511 10.28 -0.69 -4.67
N THR A 512 9.51 -0.02 -5.52
CA THR A 512 8.30 0.70 -5.10
C THR A 512 7.19 -0.22 -4.60
N GLN A 513 7.23 -1.52 -4.92
CA GLN A 513 6.26 -2.51 -4.44
C GLN A 513 6.41 -2.83 -2.94
N MET A 514 7.58 -2.51 -2.37
CA MET A 514 7.89 -2.66 -0.95
C MET A 514 7.58 -1.39 -0.14
N VAL A 515 7.12 -0.33 -0.80
CA VAL A 515 6.80 0.95 -0.14
C VAL A 515 5.31 1.06 0.11
N VAL A 516 4.94 1.35 1.36
CA VAL A 516 3.57 1.62 1.80
C VAL A 516 3.51 3.01 2.41
N VAL A 517 2.56 3.82 1.97
CA VAL A 517 2.24 5.11 2.57
C VAL A 517 0.99 4.92 3.42
N ALA A 518 1.17 4.88 4.74
CA ALA A 518 0.07 4.91 5.69
C ALA A 518 -0.37 6.36 5.89
N TYR A 519 -1.64 6.65 5.67
CA TYR A 519 -2.19 8.00 5.74
C TYR A 519 -3.54 8.00 6.43
N ASP A 520 -3.90 9.13 7.04
CA ASP A 520 -5.25 9.29 7.60
C ASP A 520 -6.29 9.30 6.48
N LYS A 521 -7.29 8.42 6.56
CA LYS A 521 -8.37 8.30 5.58
C LYS A 521 -9.11 9.61 5.28
N GLU A 522 -9.08 10.58 6.19
CA GLU A 522 -9.69 11.91 6.00
C GLU A 522 -8.95 12.76 4.95
N TYR A 523 -7.74 12.34 4.55
CA TYR A 523 -6.87 13.04 3.59
C TYR A 523 -6.60 12.18 2.35
N PRO A 524 -7.61 11.94 1.48
CA PRO A 524 -7.48 11.09 0.30
C PRO A 524 -6.49 11.63 -0.76
N GLU A 525 -6.10 12.90 -0.67
CA GLU A 525 -5.03 13.48 -1.50
C GLU A 525 -3.72 12.69 -1.38
N ASN A 526 -3.39 12.20 -0.17
CA ASN A 526 -2.19 11.41 0.06
C ASN A 526 -2.18 10.09 -0.73
N ALA A 527 -3.35 9.47 -0.94
CA ALA A 527 -3.48 8.28 -1.77
C ALA A 527 -3.25 8.59 -3.26
N GLU A 528 -3.84 9.68 -3.74
CA GLU A 528 -3.68 10.14 -5.12
C GLU A 528 -2.23 10.51 -5.43
N LEU A 529 -1.56 11.21 -4.49
CA LEU A 529 -0.14 11.52 -4.59
C LEU A 529 0.70 10.24 -4.61
N SER A 530 0.46 9.31 -3.68
CA SER A 530 1.18 8.03 -3.59
C SER A 530 1.09 7.22 -4.91
N SER A 531 -0.06 7.24 -5.57
CA SER A 531 -0.26 6.58 -6.86
C SER A 531 0.64 7.14 -7.96
N LEU A 532 0.89 8.46 -7.98
CA LEU A 532 1.82 9.09 -8.94
C LEU A 532 3.26 8.59 -8.79
N PHE A 533 3.63 8.16 -7.59
CA PHE A 533 4.93 7.61 -7.23
C PHE A 533 4.99 6.09 -7.33
N HIS A 534 3.91 5.42 -7.79
CA HIS A 534 3.83 3.97 -7.93
C HIS A 534 4.07 3.20 -6.62
N VAL A 535 3.64 3.77 -5.49
CA VAL A 535 3.70 3.15 -4.14
C VAL A 535 2.30 2.87 -3.61
N LYS A 536 2.16 1.88 -2.71
CA LYS A 536 0.86 1.50 -2.15
C LYS A 536 0.40 2.54 -1.14
N ALA A 537 -0.87 2.93 -1.19
CA ALA A 537 -1.48 3.80 -0.19
C ALA A 537 -2.36 2.96 0.74
N LEU A 538 -2.23 3.16 2.05
CA LEU A 538 -3.00 2.47 3.07
C LEU A 538 -3.73 3.49 3.96
N PRO A 539 -5.07 3.58 3.89
CA PRO A 539 -5.82 4.41 4.81
C PRO A 539 -5.79 3.80 6.21
N VAL A 540 -5.50 4.62 7.22
CA VAL A 540 -5.59 4.25 8.64
C VAL A 540 -6.54 5.20 9.38
N ASN A 541 -7.12 4.72 10.48
CA ASN A 541 -7.95 5.53 11.36
C ASN A 541 -7.06 6.12 12.46
N ALA A 542 -6.65 7.37 12.33
CA ALA A 542 -5.85 8.06 13.34
C ALA A 542 -6.75 8.82 14.33
N THR A 543 -7.42 8.11 15.24
CA THR A 543 -8.40 8.72 16.16
C THR A 543 -7.79 9.62 17.22
N ASP A 544 -6.50 9.43 17.53
CA ASP A 544 -5.83 10.03 18.69
C ASP A 544 -4.55 10.80 18.30
N GLY A 545 -4.52 11.35 17.08
CA GLY A 545 -3.41 12.18 16.57
C GLY A 545 -2.28 11.39 15.90
N TYR A 546 -1.17 12.08 15.59
CA TYR A 546 -0.10 11.55 14.73
C TYR A 546 0.58 10.28 15.25
N ASN A 547 0.70 10.10 16.57
CA ASN A 547 1.25 8.85 17.11
C ASN A 547 0.39 7.63 16.82
N SER A 548 -0.94 7.80 16.86
CA SER A 548 -1.84 6.71 16.50
C SER A 548 -1.69 6.32 15.02
N LEU A 549 -1.44 7.31 14.15
CA LEU A 549 -1.09 7.10 12.74
C LEU A 549 0.24 6.35 12.61
N LEU A 550 1.30 6.80 13.30
CA LEU A 550 2.62 6.18 13.25
C LEU A 550 2.59 4.72 13.77
N LEU A 551 1.93 4.48 14.90
CA LEU A 551 1.76 3.14 15.46
C LEU A 551 0.95 2.23 14.51
N SER A 552 -0.11 2.76 13.92
CA SER A 552 -0.91 2.05 12.91
C SER A 552 -0.08 1.75 11.66
N ALA A 553 0.79 2.67 11.23
CA ALA A 553 1.67 2.50 10.09
C ALA A 553 2.67 1.35 10.32
N VAL A 554 3.38 1.35 11.45
CA VAL A 554 4.33 0.30 11.80
C VAL A 554 3.62 -1.06 11.92
N SER A 555 2.47 -1.10 12.60
CA SER A 555 1.68 -2.32 12.76
C SER A 555 1.18 -2.87 11.43
N ALA A 556 0.67 -1.99 10.55
CA ALA A 556 0.23 -2.38 9.23
C ALA A 556 1.37 -2.86 8.34
N ALA A 557 2.58 -2.30 8.47
CA ALA A 557 3.74 -2.76 7.72
C ALA A 557 4.09 -4.21 8.10
N PHE A 558 4.19 -4.53 9.38
CA PHE A 558 4.47 -5.91 9.82
C PHE A 558 3.33 -6.89 9.52
N TYR A 559 2.09 -6.40 9.43
CA TYR A 559 0.92 -7.17 8.99
C TYR A 559 0.95 -7.47 7.48
N LEU A 560 1.22 -6.47 6.64
CA LEU A 560 1.29 -6.62 5.18
C LEU A 560 2.51 -7.44 4.72
N PHE A 561 3.58 -7.44 5.52
CA PHE A 561 4.82 -8.15 5.23
C PHE A 561 5.17 -9.14 6.36
N PRO A 562 4.38 -10.22 6.55
CA PRO A 562 4.49 -11.11 7.70
C PRO A 562 5.83 -11.87 7.77
N THR A 563 6.49 -12.07 6.64
CA THR A 563 7.79 -12.76 6.56
C THR A 563 8.99 -11.82 6.73
N SER A 564 8.77 -10.50 6.79
CA SER A 564 9.88 -9.56 6.91
C SER A 564 10.41 -9.52 8.36
N PRO A 565 11.73 -9.68 8.57
CA PRO A 565 12.34 -9.60 9.90
C PRO A 565 12.55 -8.15 10.38
N ALA A 566 12.46 -7.17 9.47
CA ALA A 566 12.63 -5.76 9.79
C ALA A 566 11.80 -4.88 8.84
N VAL A 567 11.49 -3.66 9.27
CA VAL A 567 10.78 -2.65 8.48
C VAL A 567 11.48 -1.31 8.63
N ALA A 568 11.69 -0.60 7.52
CA ALA A 568 12.10 0.80 7.57
C ALA A 568 10.87 1.69 7.75
N VAL A 569 10.93 2.61 8.70
CA VAL A 569 9.89 3.56 9.04
C VAL A 569 10.40 4.97 8.68
N ILE A 570 9.58 5.73 7.96
CA ILE A 570 9.82 7.13 7.62
C ILE A 570 8.63 7.92 8.17
N GLU A 571 8.90 8.79 9.12
CA GLU A 571 7.94 9.73 9.68
C GLU A 571 7.71 10.92 8.74
N GLU A 572 6.74 11.78 9.09
CA GLU A 572 6.47 13.00 8.34
C GLU A 572 7.66 13.98 8.35
N ASP A 573 7.62 14.93 7.41
CA ASP A 573 8.63 15.99 7.26
C ASP A 573 10.07 15.49 6.98
N VAL A 574 10.24 14.22 6.61
CA VAL A 574 11.55 13.63 6.33
C VAL A 574 11.94 13.79 4.86
N LYS A 575 13.11 14.37 4.61
CA LYS A 575 13.80 14.31 3.31
C LYS A 575 15.02 13.41 3.42
N LEU A 576 15.10 12.38 2.57
CA LEU A 576 16.19 11.41 2.57
C LEU A 576 17.45 11.98 1.90
N SER A 577 18.63 11.61 2.41
CA SER A 577 19.90 11.86 1.70
C SER A 577 20.01 10.94 0.47
N PRO A 578 20.84 11.30 -0.54
CA PRO A 578 21.02 10.46 -1.73
C PRO A 578 21.57 9.06 -1.46
N ASP A 579 22.17 8.83 -0.28
CA ASP A 579 22.76 7.57 0.12
C ASP A 579 21.93 6.80 1.16
N TRP A 580 20.72 7.25 1.51
CA TRP A 580 19.92 6.64 2.57
C TRP A 580 19.75 5.12 2.40
N LEU A 581 19.35 4.64 1.22
CA LEU A 581 19.19 3.21 0.97
C LEU A 581 20.54 2.48 0.88
N PHE A 582 21.60 3.19 0.48
CA PHE A 582 22.96 2.64 0.44
C PHE A 582 23.58 2.51 1.85
N TYR A 583 23.28 3.44 2.75
CA TYR A 583 23.59 3.35 4.17
C TYR A 583 22.90 2.12 4.78
N LEU A 584 21.61 1.95 4.51
CA LEU A 584 20.86 0.79 4.99
C LEU A 584 21.36 -0.53 4.40
N SER A 585 21.84 -0.56 3.16
CA SER A 585 22.45 -1.78 2.60
C SER A 585 23.68 -2.29 3.37
N GLN A 586 24.42 -1.37 4.00
CA GLN A 586 25.63 -1.70 4.75
C GLN A 586 25.34 -2.02 6.22
N THR A 587 24.24 -1.51 6.79
CA THR A 587 23.87 -1.70 8.20
C THR A 587 22.81 -2.77 8.43
N LEU A 588 21.94 -3.04 7.45
CA LEU A 588 20.90 -4.07 7.54
C LEU A 588 21.47 -5.48 7.80
N PRO A 589 22.57 -5.94 7.17
CA PRO A 589 23.15 -7.24 7.51
C PRO A 589 23.54 -7.35 8.98
N VAL A 590 24.12 -6.27 9.55
CA VAL A 590 24.48 -6.23 10.97
C VAL A 590 23.24 -6.28 11.86
N LEU A 591 22.17 -5.55 11.52
CA LEU A 591 20.90 -5.58 12.24
C LEU A 591 20.29 -6.99 12.28
N LEU A 592 20.40 -7.75 11.20
CA LEU A 592 19.81 -9.09 11.09
C LEU A 592 20.67 -10.19 11.75
N GLU A 593 21.99 -10.01 11.82
CA GLU A 593 22.92 -10.98 12.38
C GLU A 593 23.22 -10.75 13.88
N ASP A 594 23.37 -9.49 14.29
CA ASP A 594 23.78 -9.11 15.65
C ASP A 594 22.56 -8.84 16.55
N LYS A 595 22.20 -9.85 17.35
CA LYS A 595 21.07 -9.80 18.31
C LYS A 595 21.19 -8.76 19.42
N THR A 596 22.31 -8.04 19.51
CA THR A 596 22.49 -6.94 20.48
C THR A 596 22.09 -5.59 19.90
N ILE A 597 21.62 -5.53 18.65
CA ILE A 597 21.07 -4.32 18.01
C ILE A 597 19.61 -4.57 17.65
N ASP A 598 18.75 -3.64 18.03
CA ASP A 598 17.31 -3.68 17.74
C ASP A 598 16.92 -2.75 16.59
N ILE A 599 17.69 -1.68 16.39
CA ILE A 599 17.30 -0.55 15.54
C ILE A 599 18.50 -0.03 14.74
N VAL A 600 18.27 0.41 13.50
CA VAL A 600 19.19 1.27 12.76
C VAL A 600 18.53 2.63 12.60
N GLN A 601 19.06 3.67 13.25
CA GLN A 601 18.57 5.04 13.03
C GLN A 601 19.35 5.70 11.88
N THR A 602 18.67 6.58 11.17
CA THR A 602 19.28 7.36 10.07
C THR A 602 19.41 8.84 10.43
N PHE A 603 18.80 9.26 11.54
CA PHE A 603 18.95 10.57 12.14
C PHE A 603 19.82 10.48 13.40
N ASN A 604 20.87 11.29 13.47
CA ASN A 604 21.68 11.43 14.67
C ASN A 604 21.21 12.69 15.43
N PRO A 605 20.64 12.61 16.64
CA PRO A 605 20.24 13.80 17.41
C PRO A 605 21.42 14.72 17.77
N ASN A 606 22.63 14.18 17.84
CA ASN A 606 23.88 14.93 18.05
C ASN A 606 24.58 15.38 16.74
N GLY A 607 23.96 15.17 15.57
CA GLY A 607 24.50 15.47 14.24
C GLY A 607 24.62 16.97 13.89
N PHE A 608 25.11 17.79 14.82
CA PHE A 608 25.36 19.22 14.61
C PHE A 608 26.69 19.48 13.90
N VAL A 609 26.81 20.57 13.16
CA VAL A 609 28.02 20.89 12.35
C VAL A 609 29.30 20.96 13.18
N ASP A 610 29.20 21.36 14.44
CA ASP A 610 30.30 21.46 15.39
C ASP A 610 30.64 20.14 16.12
N ASN A 611 29.75 19.14 16.05
CA ASN A 611 29.84 17.89 16.84
C ASN A 611 29.68 16.60 15.99
N SER A 612 29.64 16.73 14.67
CA SER A 612 29.48 15.64 13.70
C SER A 612 30.10 16.04 12.35
N GLY A 613 30.84 15.13 11.72
CA GLY A 613 31.55 15.46 10.49
C GLY A 613 32.15 14.30 9.69
N ASP A 614 32.20 13.08 10.22
CA ASP A 614 32.69 11.92 9.48
C ASP A 614 31.52 11.09 8.93
N PRO A 615 31.23 11.17 7.62
CA PRO A 615 30.08 10.49 7.08
C PRO A 615 30.27 8.96 7.02
N SER A 616 31.48 8.42 7.17
CA SER A 616 31.74 6.97 7.14
C SER A 616 31.49 6.28 8.49
N LEU A 617 31.41 7.07 9.57
CA LEU A 617 31.35 6.56 10.93
C LEU A 617 29.93 6.18 11.35
N VAL A 618 29.82 5.03 12.03
CA VAL A 618 28.59 4.54 12.66
C VAL A 618 28.85 4.23 14.13
N TYR A 619 28.00 4.75 14.99
CA TYR A 619 28.00 4.50 16.42
C TYR A 619 27.06 3.35 16.78
N ARG A 620 27.46 2.55 17.77
CA ARG A 620 26.54 1.75 18.58
C ARG A 620 26.15 2.59 19.79
N ILE A 621 24.86 2.65 20.10
CA ILE A 621 24.30 3.41 21.23
C ILE A 621 23.21 2.60 21.93
N ASP A 622 22.92 2.95 23.18
CA ASP A 622 21.90 2.33 24.03
C ASP A 622 20.93 3.39 24.57
N TYR A 623 19.72 2.96 24.93
CA TYR A 623 18.71 3.79 25.61
C TYR A 623 18.24 5.01 24.80
N GLN A 624 18.42 5.01 23.47
CA GLN A 624 17.99 6.10 22.59
C GLN A 624 16.78 5.68 21.75
N PRO A 625 15.64 6.38 21.85
CA PRO A 625 14.49 6.09 21.01
C PRO A 625 14.78 6.37 19.53
N PRO A 626 14.12 5.65 18.60
CA PRO A 626 14.16 5.97 17.20
C PRO A 626 13.49 7.33 16.94
N LEU A 627 14.07 8.11 16.02
CA LEU A 627 13.59 9.43 15.64
C LEU A 627 13.54 9.58 14.12
N TYR A 628 12.39 10.01 13.59
CA TYR A 628 12.14 10.41 12.21
C TYR A 628 12.29 9.33 11.14
N SER A 629 13.44 8.67 11.04
CA SER A 629 13.65 7.60 10.06
C SER A 629 14.63 6.56 10.59
N TYR A 630 14.17 5.32 10.60
CA TYR A 630 14.87 4.21 11.23
C TYR A 630 14.38 2.86 10.69
N VAL A 631 15.14 1.81 10.92
CA VAL A 631 14.75 0.41 10.69
C VAL A 631 14.58 -0.26 12.04
N ILE A 632 13.45 -0.91 12.26
CA ILE A 632 13.15 -1.65 13.49
C ILE A 632 12.97 -3.14 13.17
N THR A 633 13.48 -4.00 14.04
CA THR A 633 13.27 -5.45 13.93
C THR A 633 11.84 -5.84 14.31
N ARG A 634 11.35 -6.94 13.73
CA ARG A 634 10.10 -7.57 14.11
C ARG A 634 10.11 -7.91 15.59
N ASP A 635 11.18 -8.55 16.06
CA ASP A 635 11.32 -8.96 17.47
C ASP A 635 11.12 -7.76 18.42
N LYS A 636 11.74 -6.61 18.12
CA LYS A 636 11.57 -5.39 18.94
C LYS A 636 10.17 -4.81 18.86
N TYR A 637 9.56 -4.79 17.68
CA TYR A 637 8.16 -4.37 17.53
C TYR A 637 7.21 -5.27 18.32
N GLU A 638 7.38 -6.58 18.24
CA GLU A 638 6.53 -7.55 18.89
C GLU A 638 6.69 -7.53 20.42
N SER A 639 7.90 -7.30 20.93
CA SER A 639 8.15 -7.27 22.38
C SER A 639 7.75 -5.95 23.04
N ASP A 640 7.99 -4.81 22.40
CA ASP A 640 7.93 -3.50 23.05
C ASP A 640 6.83 -2.58 22.51
N ILE A 641 6.22 -2.90 21.36
CA ILE A 641 5.23 -2.03 20.70
C ILE A 641 3.86 -2.70 20.59
N ARG A 642 3.80 -3.93 20.05
CA ARG A 642 2.52 -4.61 19.75
C ARG A 642 1.67 -4.84 21.00
N ASP A 643 2.32 -5.27 22.08
CA ASP A 643 1.65 -5.73 23.30
C ASP A 643 1.68 -4.69 24.44
N ASP A 644 2.25 -3.50 24.21
CA ASP A 644 2.33 -2.40 25.18
C ASP A 644 1.64 -1.10 24.69
N PRO A 645 0.38 -0.84 25.10
CA PRO A 645 -0.33 0.38 24.72
C PRO A 645 0.27 1.68 25.30
N GLY A 646 1.21 1.59 26.26
CA GLY A 646 1.89 2.72 26.86
C GLY A 646 3.18 3.14 26.14
N CYS A 647 3.72 2.32 25.23
CA CYS A 647 5.04 2.51 24.64
C CYS A 647 5.20 3.84 23.89
N CYS A 648 4.11 4.35 23.33
CA CYS A 648 4.17 5.25 22.17
C CYS A 648 3.13 6.40 22.27
N GLY A 649 2.70 6.73 23.49
CA GLY A 649 1.65 7.71 23.74
C GLY A 649 2.05 9.16 23.48
N ASP A 650 3.32 9.52 23.66
CA ASP A 650 3.83 10.89 23.55
C ASP A 650 4.48 11.19 22.19
N PRO A 651 4.16 12.30 21.50
CA PRO A 651 4.67 12.55 20.15
C PRO A 651 6.19 12.58 20.05
N GLY A 652 6.74 11.76 19.15
CA GLY A 652 8.19 11.63 18.93
C GLY A 652 8.94 10.97 20.10
N ARG A 653 8.23 10.32 21.03
CA ARG A 653 8.80 9.73 22.25
C ARG A 653 8.37 8.27 22.40
N TRP A 654 9.03 7.42 21.62
CA TRP A 654 9.00 5.98 21.85
C TRP A 654 9.66 5.69 23.20
N LEU A 655 8.98 5.01 24.12
CA LEU A 655 9.55 4.53 25.39
C LEU A 655 10.31 3.23 25.18
N LEU A 656 11.24 3.22 24.22
CA LEU A 656 12.10 2.07 23.91
C LEU A 656 13.38 2.13 24.74
N ALA A 657 13.25 2.23 26.06
CA ALA A 657 14.36 2.47 26.98
C ALA A 657 15.42 1.36 26.92
N SER A 658 15.08 0.13 26.55
CA SER A 658 16.04 -0.98 26.44
C SER A 658 16.70 -1.11 25.07
N ALA A 659 16.34 -0.28 24.09
CA ALA A 659 16.80 -0.47 22.72
C ALA A 659 18.27 -0.09 22.53
N SER A 660 19.01 -0.96 21.85
CA SER A 660 20.33 -0.66 21.31
C SER A 660 20.25 -0.39 19.81
N SER A 661 20.94 0.63 19.34
CA SER A 661 20.84 1.13 17.97
C SER A 661 22.19 1.31 17.28
N LEU A 662 22.20 1.18 15.96
CA LEU A 662 23.22 1.80 15.10
C LEU A 662 22.78 3.20 14.69
N VAL A 663 23.68 4.19 14.76
CA VAL A 663 23.40 5.58 14.38
C VAL A 663 24.58 6.16 13.62
N PRO A 664 24.40 6.81 12.46
CA PRO A 664 25.52 7.41 11.73
C PRO A 664 26.04 8.65 12.46
N ASP A 665 27.32 9.00 12.30
CA ASP A 665 27.82 10.29 12.79
C ASP A 665 27.14 11.45 12.07
N VAL A 666 27.12 11.44 10.74
CA VAL A 666 26.41 12.43 9.91
C VAL A 666 25.03 11.90 9.49
N SER A 667 23.97 12.67 9.71
CA SER A 667 22.60 12.20 9.45
C SER A 667 22.36 11.91 7.96
N ARG A 668 21.53 10.89 7.68
CA ARG A 668 21.07 10.48 6.35
C ARG A 668 19.68 11.00 6.00
N VAL A 669 19.16 11.90 6.82
CA VAL A 669 17.88 12.57 6.62
C VAL A 669 17.97 14.03 7.04
N THR A 670 17.12 14.86 6.46
CA THR A 670 16.86 16.25 6.86
C THR A 670 15.39 16.37 7.25
N ILE A 671 15.08 17.13 8.30
CA ILE A 671 13.70 17.29 8.78
C ILE A 671 13.22 18.70 8.43
N ALA A 672 12.12 18.78 7.69
CA ALA A 672 11.51 20.03 7.25
C ALA A 672 10.53 20.55 8.31
N TYR A 673 11.02 21.34 9.28
CA TYR A 673 10.22 22.00 10.33
C TYR A 673 9.12 21.09 10.93
N SER A 674 9.49 20.16 11.80
CA SER A 674 8.52 19.29 12.47
C SER A 674 7.61 20.11 13.39
N SER A 675 6.30 20.13 13.09
CA SER A 675 5.29 20.75 13.95
C SER A 675 4.97 19.90 15.20
N PHE A 676 5.51 18.68 15.26
CA PHE A 676 5.33 17.72 16.34
C PHE A 676 6.46 17.76 17.36
N GLY A 677 6.36 18.71 18.29
CA GLY A 677 7.22 18.78 19.47
C GLY A 677 6.97 20.05 20.26
N GLY A 678 7.13 20.00 21.59
CA GLY A 678 7.15 21.22 22.40
C GLY A 678 8.25 22.18 21.90
N ALA A 679 8.03 23.49 22.05
CA ALA A 679 8.99 24.50 21.56
C ALA A 679 10.42 24.26 22.09
N GLU A 680 10.58 23.69 23.28
CA GLU A 680 11.87 23.32 23.86
C GLU A 680 12.60 22.22 23.08
N TRP A 681 11.90 21.15 22.69
CA TRP A 681 12.42 20.05 21.88
C TRP A 681 12.88 20.53 20.51
N MET A 682 12.01 21.30 19.85
CA MET A 682 12.28 21.87 18.52
C MET A 682 13.51 22.79 18.55
N ASN A 683 13.61 23.62 19.58
CA ASN A 683 14.75 24.50 19.77
C ASN A 683 16.03 23.72 20.05
N ALA A 684 15.96 22.63 20.81
CA ALA A 684 17.14 21.82 21.13
C ALA A 684 17.72 21.12 19.90
N LEU A 685 16.88 20.56 19.03
CA LEU A 685 17.34 19.79 17.87
C LEU A 685 17.60 20.62 16.62
N PHE A 686 16.80 21.65 16.33
CA PHE A 686 16.81 22.27 15.00
C PHE A 686 17.23 23.73 14.95
N LYS A 687 17.45 24.38 16.11
CA LYS A 687 17.97 25.76 16.13
C LYS A 687 19.42 25.84 15.66
N ARG A 688 20.20 24.79 15.89
CA ARG A 688 21.61 24.69 15.46
C ARG A 688 21.72 24.03 14.09
N PRO A 689 22.66 24.48 13.25
CA PRO A 689 22.89 23.86 11.95
C PRO A 689 23.32 22.41 12.10
N ARG A 690 22.86 21.55 11.19
CA ARG A 690 23.07 20.10 11.22
C ARG A 690 23.85 19.62 10.00
N SER A 691 24.64 18.57 10.20
CA SER A 691 25.39 17.88 9.14
C SER A 691 24.51 16.82 8.48
N VAL A 692 24.45 16.84 7.14
CA VAL A 692 23.68 15.86 6.33
C VAL A 692 24.53 15.41 5.15
N VAL A 693 24.53 14.11 4.87
CA VAL A 693 25.26 13.52 3.76
C VAL A 693 24.66 13.93 2.40
N GLN A 694 25.53 14.18 1.42
CA GLN A 694 25.15 14.60 0.06
C GLN A 694 25.55 13.60 -1.03
N ASN A 695 26.38 12.60 -0.71
CA ASN A 695 26.95 11.65 -1.67
C ASN A 695 26.87 10.23 -1.11
N SER A 696 27.04 9.20 -1.94
CA SER A 696 27.15 7.81 -1.49
C SER A 696 28.45 7.58 -0.72
N ILE A 697 28.35 7.03 0.49
CA ILE A 697 29.49 6.84 1.41
C ILE A 697 29.62 5.36 1.77
N ILE A 698 30.86 4.86 1.68
CA ILE A 698 31.23 3.54 2.20
C ILE A 698 31.54 3.71 3.69
N LEU A 699 30.93 2.87 4.52
CA LEU A 699 31.08 2.94 5.97
C LEU A 699 32.36 2.28 6.46
N ASP A 700 32.85 2.72 7.61
CA ASP A 700 33.93 2.02 8.31
C ASP A 700 33.46 0.66 8.84
N ASN A 701 34.40 -0.24 9.13
CA ASN A 701 34.07 -1.60 9.60
C ASN A 701 33.99 -1.70 11.13
N THR A 702 34.12 -0.59 11.88
CA THR A 702 34.26 -0.63 13.34
C THR A 702 32.96 -1.02 14.04
N PHE A 703 31.81 -0.69 13.43
CA PHE A 703 30.49 -0.96 14.00
C PHE A 703 29.99 -2.41 13.82
N LEU A 704 30.64 -3.18 12.92
CA LEU A 704 30.14 -4.48 12.43
C LEU A 704 29.88 -5.51 13.54
N THR A 705 30.66 -5.48 14.62
CA THR A 705 30.44 -6.36 15.78
C THR A 705 30.60 -5.57 17.07
N GLN A 706 29.86 -5.96 18.11
CA GLN A 706 30.00 -5.36 19.44
C GLN A 706 31.45 -5.40 19.94
N HIS A 707 32.14 -6.55 19.79
CA HIS A 707 33.50 -6.71 20.27
C HIS A 707 34.50 -5.81 19.55
N ALA A 708 34.42 -5.70 18.21
CA ALA A 708 35.30 -4.81 17.45
C ALA A 708 35.07 -3.35 17.81
N TYR A 709 33.82 -2.94 17.99
CA TYR A 709 33.45 -1.58 18.39
C TYR A 709 34.01 -1.23 19.78
N GLU A 710 33.80 -2.12 20.75
CA GLU A 710 34.30 -1.94 22.12
C GLU A 710 35.82 -1.94 22.19
N SER A 711 36.50 -2.83 21.47
CA SER A 711 37.97 -2.85 21.41
C SER A 711 38.51 -1.55 20.82
N SER A 712 37.90 -1.07 19.74
CA SER A 712 38.29 0.20 19.10
C SER A 712 38.10 1.39 20.05
N MET A 713 36.98 1.45 20.77
CA MET A 713 36.74 2.47 21.79
C MET A 713 37.72 2.38 22.96
N ASP A 714 37.97 1.18 23.49
CA ASP A 714 38.92 0.95 24.59
C ASP A 714 40.33 1.44 24.20
N ASP A 715 40.79 1.08 23.00
CA ASP A 715 42.11 1.48 22.49
C ASP A 715 42.21 3.01 22.36
N MET A 716 41.21 3.65 21.75
CA MET A 716 41.16 5.12 21.62
C MET A 716 41.16 5.81 22.98
N ILE A 717 40.31 5.36 23.92
CA ILE A 717 40.21 5.98 25.25
C ILE A 717 41.54 5.85 26.01
N ARG A 718 42.21 4.70 25.94
CA ARG A 718 43.49 4.47 26.64
C ARG A 718 44.65 5.27 26.05
N SER A 719 44.66 5.47 24.73
CA SER A 719 45.74 6.21 24.05
C SER A 719 45.55 7.73 24.03
N SER A 720 44.38 8.23 24.44
CA SER A 720 44.03 9.65 24.33
C SER A 720 44.51 10.49 25.52
N PRO A 721 44.83 11.78 25.32
CA PRO A 721 44.98 12.71 26.43
C PRO A 721 43.66 12.84 27.20
N VAL A 722 43.77 12.83 28.54
CA VAL A 722 42.63 12.97 29.46
C VAL A 722 42.57 14.40 29.99
N LEU A 723 41.47 15.09 29.70
CA LEU A 723 41.11 16.37 30.30
C LEU A 723 40.36 16.10 31.61
N SER A 724 41.10 16.18 32.73
CA SER A 724 40.55 16.01 34.08
C SER A 724 39.83 17.27 34.54
N VAL A 725 38.56 17.14 34.92
CA VAL A 725 37.73 18.27 35.35
C VAL A 725 37.36 18.11 36.82
N THR A 726 37.83 19.04 37.66
CA THR A 726 37.45 19.11 39.08
C THR A 726 36.48 20.25 39.40
N VAL A 727 36.12 21.14 38.46
CA VAL A 727 35.15 22.23 38.68
C VAL A 727 34.38 22.52 37.38
N THR A 728 33.04 22.54 37.47
CA THR A 728 32.04 22.58 36.39
C THR A 728 31.71 24.02 35.93
N GLU A 729 32.41 24.52 34.92
CA GLU A 729 31.92 25.64 34.09
C GLU A 729 32.09 25.29 32.61
N CYS A 730 31.00 25.20 31.84
CA CYS A 730 31.03 24.75 30.43
C CYS A 730 31.99 25.58 29.54
N GLY A 731 32.17 26.87 29.85
CA GLY A 731 33.08 27.76 29.11
C GLY A 731 34.55 27.36 29.22
N VAL A 732 34.95 26.70 30.31
CA VAL A 732 36.33 26.21 30.49
C VAL A 732 36.59 25.02 29.57
N TRP A 733 35.63 24.12 29.41
CA TRP A 733 35.80 22.90 28.60
C TRP A 733 35.94 23.20 27.13
N GLN A 734 35.11 24.11 26.59
CA GLN A 734 35.19 24.50 25.18
C GLN A 734 36.56 25.12 24.87
N LYS A 735 37.08 25.94 25.79
CA LYS A 735 38.41 26.53 25.65
C LYS A 735 39.52 25.47 25.74
N GLN A 736 39.47 24.60 26.73
CA GLN A 736 40.47 23.53 26.89
C GLN A 736 40.48 22.56 25.70
N LEU A 737 39.30 22.18 25.21
CA LEU A 737 39.18 21.34 24.03
C LEU A 737 39.78 22.04 22.79
N HIS A 738 39.47 23.32 22.60
CA HIS A 738 40.05 24.12 21.51
C HIS A 738 41.58 24.24 21.62
N ASP A 739 42.10 24.47 22.83
CA ASP A 739 43.54 24.56 23.09
C ASP A 739 44.24 23.22 22.78
N VAL A 740 43.65 22.08 23.14
CA VAL A 740 44.22 20.75 22.80
C VAL A 740 44.10 20.43 21.32
N LEU A 741 42.96 20.72 20.69
CA LEU A 741 42.74 20.51 19.25
C LEU A 741 43.65 21.38 18.39
N SER A 742 44.05 22.56 18.87
CA SER A 742 44.95 23.46 18.14
C SER A 742 46.44 23.17 18.35
N THR A 743 46.80 22.44 19.40
CA THR A 743 48.21 22.18 19.77
C THR A 743 48.67 20.75 19.54
N SER A 744 47.74 19.80 19.39
CA SER A 744 48.04 18.37 19.25
C SER A 744 47.45 17.77 17.99
N ASN A 745 48.19 16.87 17.34
CA ASN A 745 47.70 16.06 16.21
C ASN A 745 46.97 14.79 16.70
N THR A 746 46.30 14.85 17.86
CA THR A 746 45.62 13.67 18.42
C THR A 746 44.36 13.37 17.64
N THR A 747 44.16 12.10 17.31
CA THR A 747 42.94 11.62 16.65
C THR A 747 41.76 11.47 17.61
N SER A 748 42.02 11.50 18.92
CA SER A 748 41.00 11.33 19.95
C SER A 748 41.35 12.03 21.27
N ILE A 749 40.34 12.46 22.03
CA ILE A 749 40.45 13.16 23.31
C ILE A 749 39.43 12.57 24.30
N VAL A 750 39.84 12.41 25.56
CA VAL A 750 38.95 11.97 26.66
C VAL A 750 38.67 13.13 27.60
N VAL A 751 37.40 13.36 27.90
CA VAL A 751 36.93 14.32 28.90
C VAL A 751 36.34 13.53 30.05
N SER A 752 36.92 13.69 31.25
CA SER A 752 36.40 12.99 32.43
C SER A 752 35.24 13.77 33.05
N CYS A 753 34.12 13.11 33.35
CA CYS A 753 33.03 13.69 34.15
C CYS A 753 32.91 13.00 35.52
N GLY A 754 32.02 13.51 36.36
CA GLY A 754 31.66 12.87 37.62
C GLY A 754 31.01 11.50 37.44
N CYS A 755 30.66 10.87 38.55
CA CYS A 755 30.24 9.47 38.56
C CYS A 755 28.73 9.27 38.35
N ASP A 756 27.93 10.31 38.55
CA ASP A 756 26.48 10.22 38.55
C ASP A 756 25.89 10.45 37.14
N ALA A 757 24.68 9.96 36.90
CA ALA A 757 24.00 10.15 35.61
C ALA A 757 23.78 11.65 35.30
N ASP A 758 23.54 12.46 36.33
CA ASP A 758 23.38 13.90 36.24
C ASP A 758 24.67 14.59 35.77
N ASP A 759 25.84 14.08 36.17
CA ASP A 759 27.14 14.61 35.74
C ASP A 759 27.34 14.37 34.23
N LEU A 760 26.93 13.19 33.75
CA LEU A 760 27.03 12.85 32.34
C LEU A 760 26.06 13.67 31.49
N ALA A 761 24.82 13.87 31.96
CA ALA A 761 23.84 14.72 31.31
C ALA A 761 24.28 16.20 31.31
N LEU A 762 24.85 16.70 32.41
CA LEU A 762 25.45 18.03 32.48
C LEU A 762 26.61 18.16 31.50
N ALA A 763 27.47 17.14 31.44
CA ALA A 763 28.61 17.15 30.54
C ALA A 763 28.19 17.18 29.08
N SER A 764 27.21 16.35 28.72
CA SER A 764 26.55 16.32 27.41
C SER A 764 26.05 17.72 27.00
N ARG A 765 25.31 18.39 27.90
CA ARG A 765 24.81 19.76 27.67
C ARG A 765 25.91 20.80 27.49
N CYS A 766 27.05 20.68 28.19
CA CYS A 766 28.16 21.62 28.02
C CYS A 766 28.77 21.57 26.62
N PHE A 767 28.76 20.41 25.97
CA PHE A 767 29.16 20.26 24.57
C PHE A 767 28.02 20.55 23.59
N GLY A 768 26.86 20.99 24.07
CA GLY A 768 25.67 21.20 23.24
C GLY A 768 25.11 19.90 22.67
N LEU A 769 25.40 18.74 23.25
CA LEU A 769 24.79 17.50 22.82
C LEU A 769 23.33 17.44 23.28
N TYR A 770 22.53 16.65 22.57
CA TYR A 770 21.12 16.48 22.84
C TYR A 770 20.90 15.65 24.10
N SER A 771 20.11 16.18 25.04
CA SER A 771 19.66 15.48 26.24
C SER A 771 18.30 16.02 26.69
N ASP A 772 17.44 15.16 27.21
CA ASP A 772 16.24 15.56 27.94
C ASP A 772 16.06 14.73 29.22
N ASN A 773 14.86 14.77 29.80
CA ASN A 773 14.54 14.04 31.03
C ASN A 773 14.41 12.52 30.83
N LEU A 774 14.32 12.05 29.58
CA LEU A 774 14.12 10.63 29.24
C LEU A 774 15.45 9.98 28.85
N PHE A 775 16.31 10.67 28.09
CA PHE A 775 17.58 10.09 27.66
C PHE A 775 18.69 11.13 27.37
N VAL A 776 19.92 10.64 27.30
CA VAL A 776 21.10 11.38 26.83
C VAL A 776 21.52 10.81 25.48
N GLY A 777 21.50 11.62 24.42
CA GLY A 777 21.80 11.17 23.06
C GLY A 777 23.25 10.72 22.90
N GLY A 778 23.48 9.67 22.13
CA GLY A 778 24.83 9.16 21.82
C GLY A 778 25.50 8.36 22.94
N LEU A 779 24.73 7.88 23.92
CA LEU A 779 25.24 7.10 25.04
C LEU A 779 25.46 5.64 24.63
N TYR A 780 26.62 5.06 24.96
CA TYR A 780 26.89 3.62 24.85
C TYR A 780 27.60 3.15 26.10
N LYS A 781 27.01 2.23 26.87
CA LYS A 781 27.60 1.70 28.12
C LYS A 781 28.26 2.79 29.01
N ARG A 782 27.54 3.90 29.25
CA ARG A 782 27.96 5.07 30.06
C ARG A 782 29.05 5.96 29.46
N VAL A 783 29.44 5.76 28.20
CA VAL A 783 30.37 6.62 27.47
C VAL A 783 29.62 7.33 26.35
N ILE A 784 29.90 8.62 26.15
CA ILE A 784 29.38 9.37 25.00
C ILE A 784 30.52 9.58 24.02
N ARG A 785 30.30 9.24 22.75
CA ARG A 785 31.23 9.49 21.64
C ARG A 785 30.60 10.45 20.65
N PHE A 786 31.37 11.45 20.23
CA PHE A 786 31.02 12.37 19.14
C PHE A 786 32.28 12.87 18.45
N ASN A 787 32.15 13.65 17.38
CA ASN A 787 33.28 14.04 16.53
C ASN A 787 33.39 15.56 16.42
N VAL A 788 34.57 16.12 16.66
CA VAL A 788 34.83 17.57 16.51
C VAL A 788 36.02 17.75 15.59
N ASN A 789 35.83 18.36 14.42
CA ASN A 789 36.90 18.58 13.43
C ASN A 789 37.73 17.31 13.14
N ASN A 790 37.07 16.18 12.87
CA ASN A 790 37.72 14.89 12.62
C ASN A 790 38.49 14.29 13.83
N THR A 791 38.24 14.79 15.03
CA THR A 791 38.78 14.27 16.29
C THR A 791 37.68 13.62 17.10
N ALA A 792 37.85 12.35 17.46
CA ALA A 792 36.88 11.64 18.31
C ALA A 792 36.96 12.15 19.76
N VAL A 793 35.85 12.66 20.29
CA VAL A 793 35.75 13.12 21.68
C VAL A 793 34.94 12.12 22.48
N PHE A 794 35.49 11.68 23.62
CA PHE A 794 34.86 10.74 24.53
C PHE A 794 34.56 11.43 25.87
N ILE A 795 33.30 11.40 26.32
CA ILE A 795 32.93 11.76 27.69
C ILE A 795 32.87 10.49 28.51
N VAL A 796 33.76 10.38 29.51
CA VAL A 796 33.95 9.16 30.29
C VAL A 796 33.83 9.46 31.80
N PRO A 797 32.95 8.77 32.55
CA PRO A 797 32.93 8.86 34.01
C PRO A 797 34.28 8.53 34.63
N ILE A 798 34.73 9.35 35.58
CA ILE A 798 36.05 9.19 36.22
C ILE A 798 36.21 7.82 36.93
N ALA A 799 35.12 7.21 37.38
CA ALA A 799 35.11 5.87 37.94
C ALA A 799 35.59 4.80 36.95
N LEU A 800 35.22 4.92 35.66
CA LEU A 800 35.63 3.98 34.63
C LEU A 800 37.13 4.12 34.33
N LEU A 801 37.63 5.36 34.26
CA LEU A 801 39.06 5.64 34.04
C LEU A 801 39.97 5.10 35.15
N ARG A 802 39.45 4.93 36.37
CA ARG A 802 40.20 4.39 37.52
C ARG A 802 40.21 2.85 37.60
N SER A 803 39.43 2.17 36.76
CA SER A 803 39.41 0.70 36.74
C SER A 803 40.70 0.16 36.09
N ASN A 804 41.61 -0.39 36.90
CA ASN A 804 42.87 -0.94 36.42
C ASN A 804 42.65 -2.32 35.77
N GLY A 805 42.67 -2.38 34.44
CA GLY A 805 42.92 -3.61 33.68
C GLY A 805 41.69 -4.40 33.18
N SER A 806 40.46 -3.99 33.49
CA SER A 806 39.25 -4.50 32.82
C SER A 806 38.89 -3.61 31.61
N SER A 807 38.28 -4.18 30.57
CA SER A 807 37.66 -3.41 29.48
C SER A 807 36.67 -2.41 30.08
N PHE A 808 36.58 -1.18 29.52
CA PHE A 808 35.64 -0.17 30.03
C PHE A 808 34.18 -0.61 29.87
N PHE A 809 33.93 -1.68 29.11
CA PHE A 809 32.62 -2.18 28.70
C PHE A 809 32.24 -3.55 29.31
N LYS A 810 33.05 -4.08 30.24
CA LYS A 810 32.75 -5.30 31.02
C LYS A 810 31.92 -4.97 32.27
N PHE A 811 30.62 -4.68 32.09
CA PHE A 811 29.62 -4.70 33.16
C PHE A 811 28.26 -5.09 32.61
#